data_AF-A0A964VNA6-F1
#
_entry.id   AF-A0A964VNA6-F1
#
_cell.length_a   1.000
_cell.length_b   1.000
_cell.length_c   1.000
_cell.angle_alpha   90.00
_cell.angle_beta   90.00
_cell.angle_gamma   90.00
#
_symmetry.space_group_name_H-M   'P 1'
#
loop_
_entity.id
_entity.type
_entity.pdbx_description
1 polymer ?
#
loop_
_entity_poly.entity_id
_entity_poly.type
_entity_poly.pdbx_seq_one_letter_code
_entity_poly.pdbx_strand_id
1 'polypeptide(L)'
;MKLPEEIPNSAATTPPVEQSTDEPEVTLTRQHVRGYSKLHSKEGRDMVAEEVRGLRADYFSRIRQLEDSLALVSSQLAEKKANYAEVGAAIPELERELAALEGSSLNSFLSLLNLNRKERSLKREAILQEGTFKELEISTGRLTETLEALKRERDSRTELEQAKDRVKGFYAEQKAELKTEVLKLFVEQAKIRDINRISQEHDVMFVHGIHPKFVPKQNSLMHNQADWQTKLKVTLAFAPTVSSSTLSDGDGPDAMWARMGVILNGGQAESASRDDNATQARGFEKRSESQTKMTDYEIQSAISGRYMRGAKRYNEFSVATPKIAGFYFSREETKNSPPDLVPLSEITETCTALRLPLYEIVKGQPYRTHVDEKTGEIIRGEPVQKGDLVKSSWKISEIERSQIIEELLDTSPFKIIPEEGENLDARAHGVETYLNLNLKKLPQKKLAGVKSTTTSGIYTYSIDSTVNALTRSCDVPFRKKELTNEERLAWQIHDDLPRNLYRRNMDEWHPNSSTYITERLSINTSSYFNTETYLQALDKEVSVFLELKGQFSLFSSLTAEKKEQKKEWLGKQLAFHLRGFGETAAEFGETKLAEKAKSIADRLGTENEYQDVLKRRINTRGFFRLTKEDIKYLQEGTVIEV
;
A
#
# COMPACT_ATOMS: atom_id res chain seq x y z
N MET A 1 70.47 -4.35 -36.04
CA MET A 1 69.76 -3.07 -35.92
C MET A 1 68.60 -3.05 -36.92
N LYS A 2 67.39 -3.34 -36.42
CA LYS A 2 66.07 -2.86 -36.85
C LYS A 2 65.05 -3.64 -36.01
N LEU A 3 64.43 -2.95 -35.06
CA LEU A 3 63.38 -3.46 -34.16
C LEU A 3 62.07 -3.62 -34.93
N PRO A 4 61.20 -4.59 -34.60
CA PRO A 4 59.84 -4.65 -35.11
C PRO A 4 58.87 -3.80 -34.29
N GLU A 5 57.81 -3.41 -34.98
CA GLU A 5 56.84 -2.36 -34.69
C GLU A 5 55.99 -2.58 -33.42
N GLU A 6 55.67 -1.46 -32.78
CA GLU A 6 54.81 -1.35 -31.60
C GLU A 6 53.34 -1.66 -31.91
N ILE A 7 52.72 -2.46 -31.03
CA ILE A 7 51.28 -2.71 -30.99
C ILE A 7 50.60 -1.54 -30.28
N PRO A 8 49.52 -0.93 -30.81
CA PRO A 8 48.84 0.15 -30.13
C PRO A 8 48.00 -0.39 -28.97
N ASN A 9 48.31 0.11 -27.78
CA ASN A 9 47.64 -0.16 -26.52
C ASN A 9 46.32 0.64 -26.47
N SER A 10 45.21 0.07 -26.93
CA SER A 10 43.88 0.68 -26.75
C SER A 10 43.31 0.29 -25.37
N ALA A 11 43.68 1.06 -24.34
CA ALA A 11 43.01 1.01 -23.06
C ALA A 11 41.57 1.56 -23.23
N ALA A 12 40.62 0.66 -23.41
CA ALA A 12 39.20 0.98 -23.29
C ALA A 12 38.88 1.16 -21.80
N THR A 13 38.89 2.40 -21.33
CA THR A 13 38.32 2.79 -20.04
C THR A 13 36.80 2.59 -20.10
N THR A 14 36.32 1.48 -19.55
CA THR A 14 34.91 1.32 -19.20
C THR A 14 34.49 2.48 -18.29
N PRO A 15 33.40 3.21 -18.59
CA PRO A 15 32.90 4.23 -17.70
C PRO A 15 32.46 3.59 -16.39
N PRO A 16 32.64 4.27 -15.24
CA PRO A 16 32.15 3.76 -13.97
C PRO A 16 30.63 3.64 -14.04
N VAL A 17 30.13 2.46 -13.66
CA VAL A 17 28.70 2.23 -13.48
C VAL A 17 28.24 3.19 -12.38
N GLU A 18 27.45 4.21 -12.76
CA GLU A 18 26.72 5.05 -11.82
C GLU A 18 25.76 4.14 -11.03
N GLN A 19 26.16 3.79 -9.80
CA GLN A 19 25.24 3.25 -8.82
C GLN A 19 24.33 4.39 -8.39
N SER A 20 23.02 4.28 -8.67
CA SER A 20 22.03 5.22 -8.17
C SER A 20 22.09 5.24 -6.64
N THR A 21 22.57 6.33 -6.05
CA THR A 21 22.64 6.55 -4.61
C THR A 21 21.32 7.12 -4.07
N ASP A 22 20.19 6.55 -4.50
CA ASP A 22 18.91 6.91 -3.90
C ASP A 22 18.85 6.26 -2.51
N GLU A 23 19.38 6.99 -1.52
CA GLU A 23 19.27 6.60 -0.12
C GLU A 23 17.77 6.42 0.21
N PRO A 24 17.38 5.29 0.82
CA PRO A 24 15.97 5.04 1.14
C PRO A 24 15.46 6.13 2.08
N GLU A 25 14.35 6.76 1.71
CA GLU A 25 13.76 7.84 2.51
C GLU A 25 13.07 7.27 3.76
N VAL A 26 13.82 7.21 4.87
CA VAL A 26 13.27 6.78 6.16
C VAL A 26 12.38 7.87 6.76
N THR A 27 11.06 7.64 6.75
CA THR A 27 10.09 8.57 7.35
C THR A 27 9.98 8.35 8.87
N LEU A 28 10.54 9.26 9.67
CA LEU A 28 10.48 9.21 11.14
C LEU A 28 9.33 10.06 11.70
N THR A 29 8.44 9.44 12.48
CA THR A 29 7.36 10.12 13.19
C THR A 29 7.86 10.85 14.45
N ARG A 30 7.09 11.85 14.92
CA ARG A 30 7.39 12.58 16.17
C ARG A 30 7.42 11.67 17.41
N GLN A 31 6.68 10.57 17.41
CA GLN A 31 6.67 9.60 18.51
C GLN A 31 7.99 8.83 18.57
N HIS A 32 8.54 8.42 17.42
CA HIS A 32 9.85 7.74 17.36
C HIS A 32 10.96 8.61 17.94
N VAL A 33 11.03 9.88 17.52
CA VAL A 33 12.06 10.82 18.02
C VAL A 33 11.93 11.07 19.53
N ARG A 34 10.70 11.18 20.05
CA ARG A 34 10.46 11.32 21.49
C ARG A 34 10.79 10.06 22.28
N GLY A 35 10.58 8.87 21.71
CA GLY A 35 10.96 7.60 22.31
C GLY A 35 12.47 7.48 22.39
N TYR A 36 13.15 7.77 21.28
CA TYR A 36 14.61 7.79 21.19
C TYR A 36 15.24 8.73 22.22
N SER A 37 14.80 10.00 22.26
CA SER A 37 15.39 10.99 23.16
C SER A 37 15.19 10.67 24.66
N LYS A 38 14.18 9.85 25.01
CA LYS A 38 13.98 9.39 26.40
C LYS A 38 14.98 8.33 26.81
N LEU A 39 15.37 7.48 25.87
CA LEU A 39 16.26 6.35 26.11
C LEU A 39 17.72 6.76 25.98
N HIS A 40 18.05 7.56 24.96
CA HIS A 40 19.44 7.83 24.54
C HIS A 40 19.93 9.23 24.89
N SER A 41 19.05 10.19 25.15
CA SER A 41 19.44 11.59 25.42
C SER A 41 18.67 12.18 26.60
N LYS A 42 18.50 11.39 27.66
CA LYS A 42 17.73 11.76 28.86
C LYS A 42 18.31 13.02 29.54
N GLU A 43 19.62 13.07 29.74
CA GLU A 43 20.28 14.21 30.38
C GLU A 43 20.11 15.51 29.56
N GLY A 44 20.34 15.46 28.25
CA GLY A 44 20.11 16.61 27.36
C GLY A 44 18.66 17.07 27.34
N ARG A 45 17.71 16.13 27.41
CA ARG A 45 16.28 16.44 27.54
C ARG A 45 15.97 17.15 28.86
N ASP A 46 16.55 16.69 29.96
CA ASP A 46 16.33 17.26 31.28
C ASP A 46 16.95 18.67 31.38
N MET A 47 18.14 18.88 30.79
CA MET A 47 18.76 20.20 30.65
C MET A 47 17.88 21.18 29.85
N VAL A 48 17.43 20.79 28.66
CA VAL A 48 16.54 21.63 27.84
C VAL A 48 15.23 21.93 28.57
N ALA A 49 14.69 20.96 29.32
CA ALA A 49 13.49 21.18 30.12
C ALA A 49 13.73 22.21 31.24
N GLU A 50 14.90 22.21 31.87
CA GLU A 50 15.28 23.18 32.90
C GLU A 50 15.49 24.58 32.32
N GLU A 51 16.21 24.70 31.20
CA GLU A 51 16.38 25.97 30.48
C GLU A 51 15.02 26.58 30.08
N VAL A 52 14.10 25.75 29.56
CA VAL A 52 12.74 26.18 29.21
C VAL A 52 11.93 26.62 30.43
N ARG A 53 12.11 25.96 31.58
CA ARG A 53 11.49 26.40 32.85
C ARG A 53 12.05 27.75 33.28
N GLY A 54 13.37 27.93 33.21
CA GLY A 54 14.04 29.20 33.50
C GLY A 54 13.49 30.35 32.65
N LEU A 55 13.51 30.21 31.33
CA LEU A 55 12.99 31.23 30.40
C LEU A 55 11.51 31.58 30.65
N ARG A 56 10.69 30.58 31.00
CA ARG A 56 9.29 30.80 31.38
C ARG A 56 9.16 31.52 32.71
N ALA A 57 9.95 31.14 33.71
CA ALA A 57 9.96 31.77 35.01
C ALA A 57 10.37 33.25 34.88
N ASP A 58 11.41 33.54 34.09
CA ASP A 58 11.88 34.90 33.81
C ASP A 58 10.79 35.73 33.12
N TYR A 59 10.14 35.17 32.09
CA TYR A 59 9.00 35.81 31.42
C TYR A 59 7.89 36.18 32.41
N PHE A 60 7.40 35.22 33.19
CA PHE A 60 6.29 35.47 34.11
C PHE A 60 6.68 36.38 35.28
N SER A 61 7.94 36.35 35.73
CA SER A 61 8.47 37.28 36.72
C SER A 61 8.49 38.70 36.18
N ARG A 62 9.02 38.90 34.96
CA ARG A 62 9.04 40.18 34.25
C ARG A 62 7.62 40.72 34.04
N ILE A 63 6.67 39.89 33.62
CA ILE A 63 5.27 40.29 33.44
C ILE A 63 4.66 40.79 34.76
N ARG A 64 4.88 40.12 35.89
CA ARG A 64 4.38 40.59 37.19
C ARG A 64 4.95 41.96 37.56
N GLN A 65 6.27 42.15 37.40
CA GLN A 65 6.93 43.43 37.66
C GLN A 65 6.38 44.55 36.76
N LEU A 66 6.09 44.25 35.50
CA LEU A 66 5.48 45.18 34.56
C LEU A 66 4.03 45.50 34.92
N GLU A 67 3.25 44.51 35.39
CA GLU A 67 1.87 44.73 35.86
C GLU A 67 1.81 45.63 37.08
N ASP A 68 2.72 45.44 38.05
CA ASP A 68 2.86 46.32 39.22
C ASP A 68 3.23 47.75 38.80
N SER A 69 4.18 47.88 37.86
CA SER A 69 4.61 49.17 37.32
C SER A 69 3.50 49.88 36.54
N LEU A 70 2.73 49.13 35.74
CA LEU A 70 1.57 49.65 35.01
C LEU A 70 0.48 50.14 35.97
N ALA A 71 0.19 49.40 37.03
CA ALA A 71 -0.78 49.81 38.04
C ALA A 71 -0.36 51.12 38.73
N LEU A 72 0.92 51.23 39.12
CA LEU A 72 1.47 52.43 39.74
C LEU A 72 1.39 53.65 38.81
N VAL A 73 1.89 53.52 37.57
CA VAL A 73 1.89 54.61 36.58
C VAL A 73 0.46 55.00 36.19
N SER A 74 -0.45 54.03 36.07
CA SER A 74 -1.87 54.31 35.79
C SER A 74 -2.55 55.07 36.94
N SER A 75 -2.24 54.73 38.19
CA SER A 75 -2.74 55.46 39.36
C SER A 75 -2.23 56.89 39.39
N GLN A 76 -0.92 57.09 39.18
CA GLN A 76 -0.30 58.42 39.10
C GLN A 76 -0.90 59.26 37.97
N LEU A 77 -1.11 58.64 36.80
CA LEU A 77 -1.73 59.30 35.66
C LEU A 77 -3.18 59.73 35.96
N ALA A 78 -3.96 58.88 36.64
CA ALA A 78 -5.32 59.21 37.04
C ALA A 78 -5.37 60.40 38.01
N GLU A 79 -4.50 60.40 39.03
CA GLU A 79 -4.37 61.50 39.99
C GLU A 79 -3.96 62.81 39.29
N LYS A 80 -2.93 62.76 38.42
CA LYS A 80 -2.47 63.93 37.68
C LYS A 80 -3.51 64.46 36.70
N LYS A 81 -4.28 63.60 36.04
CA LYS A 81 -5.41 64.00 35.18
C LYS A 81 -6.54 64.67 35.97
N ALA A 82 -6.84 64.18 37.18
CA ALA A 82 -7.83 64.82 38.05
C ALA A 82 -7.38 66.23 38.45
N ASN A 83 -6.13 66.38 38.90
CA ASN A 83 -5.57 67.70 39.24
C ASN A 83 -5.49 68.64 38.03
N TYR A 84 -5.13 68.11 36.86
CA TYR A 84 -5.11 68.87 35.60
C TYR A 84 -6.51 69.39 35.23
N ALA A 85 -7.55 68.57 35.40
CA ALA A 85 -8.92 68.97 35.14
C ALA A 85 -9.43 70.01 36.14
N GLU A 86 -9.08 69.88 37.43
CA GLU A 86 -9.44 70.83 38.49
C GLU A 86 -8.80 72.21 38.25
N VAL A 87 -7.48 72.25 38.04
CA VAL A 87 -6.74 73.48 37.74
C VAL A 87 -7.22 74.11 36.42
N GLY A 88 -7.47 73.29 35.40
CA GLY A 88 -8.00 73.74 34.12
C GLY A 88 -9.41 74.34 34.20
N ALA A 89 -10.24 73.91 35.15
CA ALA A 89 -11.57 74.48 35.39
C ALA A 89 -11.51 75.80 36.20
N ALA A 90 -10.53 75.95 37.09
CA ALA A 90 -10.33 77.15 37.90
C ALA A 90 -9.84 78.36 37.08
N ILE A 91 -9.04 78.15 36.03
CA ILE A 91 -8.51 79.23 35.17
C ILE A 91 -9.66 80.05 34.53
N PRO A 92 -10.65 79.45 33.83
CA PRO A 92 -11.80 80.18 33.28
C PRO A 92 -12.64 80.90 34.34
N GLU A 93 -12.70 80.37 35.57
CA GLU A 93 -13.43 81.02 36.67
C GLU A 93 -12.71 82.28 37.12
N LEU A 94 -11.38 82.22 37.31
CA LEU A 94 -10.54 83.38 37.60
C LEU A 94 -10.59 84.42 36.48
N GLU A 95 -10.59 83.99 35.22
CA GLU A 95 -10.74 84.88 34.06
C GLU A 95 -12.10 85.59 34.03
N ARG A 96 -13.19 84.88 34.36
CA ARG A 96 -14.52 85.48 34.50
C ARG A 96 -14.59 86.47 35.65
N GLU A 97 -13.98 86.15 36.80
CA GLU A 97 -13.91 87.07 37.94
C GLU A 97 -13.11 88.33 37.60
N LEU A 98 -11.99 88.19 36.91
CA LEU A 98 -11.20 89.31 36.39
C LEU A 98 -12.02 90.17 35.42
N ALA A 99 -12.71 89.55 34.45
CA ALA A 99 -13.56 90.27 33.50
C ALA A 99 -14.76 90.99 34.18
N ALA A 100 -15.35 90.37 35.21
CA ALA A 100 -16.42 90.97 36.00
C ALA A 100 -15.95 92.17 36.83
N LEU A 101 -14.73 92.11 37.37
CA LEU A 101 -14.10 93.22 38.07
C LEU A 101 -13.77 94.38 37.13
N GLU A 102 -13.31 94.09 35.92
CA GLU A 102 -13.04 95.09 34.86
C GLU A 102 -14.34 95.77 34.38
N GLY A 103 -15.47 95.04 34.33
CA GLY A 103 -16.80 95.56 33.95
C GLY A 103 -17.54 96.35 35.05
N SER A 104 -17.15 96.24 36.32
CA SER A 104 -17.82 96.87 37.48
C SER A 104 -17.34 98.32 37.77
N SER A 105 -16.51 98.92 36.91
CA SER A 105 -15.69 100.10 37.22
C SER A 105 -16.40 101.46 37.26
N LEU A 106 -17.74 101.54 37.31
CA LEU A 106 -18.45 102.81 37.06
C LEU A 106 -18.97 103.59 38.27
N ASN A 107 -18.81 103.16 39.54
CA ASN A 107 -19.18 103.99 40.69
C ASN A 107 -18.40 103.67 41.98
N SER A 108 -17.33 104.43 42.27
CA SER A 108 -16.88 104.91 43.62
C SER A 108 -15.36 105.11 43.72
N PHE A 109 -14.92 106.33 44.03
CA PHE A 109 -13.49 106.72 44.05
C PHE A 109 -12.68 106.11 45.22
N LEU A 110 -13.35 105.59 46.27
CA LEU A 110 -12.71 104.90 47.41
C LEU A 110 -12.58 103.38 47.24
N SER A 111 -13.17 102.79 46.20
CA SER A 111 -13.00 101.36 45.88
C SER A 111 -11.78 101.07 45.01
N LEU A 112 -11.22 102.09 44.34
CA LEU A 112 -10.09 102.01 43.39
C LEU A 112 -8.79 101.41 43.96
N LEU A 113 -8.49 101.61 45.25
CA LEU A 113 -7.28 101.06 45.89
C LEU A 113 -7.46 99.58 46.30
N ASN A 114 -8.68 99.19 46.70
CA ASN A 114 -8.99 97.81 47.08
C ASN A 114 -9.26 96.92 45.85
N LEU A 115 -9.90 97.47 44.81
CA LEU A 115 -10.08 96.83 43.51
C LEU A 115 -8.74 96.52 42.85
N ASN A 116 -7.80 97.49 42.79
CA ASN A 116 -6.46 97.26 42.25
C ASN A 116 -5.67 96.17 43.00
N ARG A 117 -5.87 96.03 44.32
CA ARG A 117 -5.23 94.96 45.10
C ARG A 117 -5.83 93.60 44.77
N LYS A 118 -7.15 93.51 44.67
CA LYS A 118 -7.87 92.26 44.33
C LYS A 118 -7.61 91.82 42.89
N GLU A 119 -7.57 92.76 41.95
CA GLU A 119 -7.24 92.50 40.55
C GLU A 119 -5.79 92.01 40.40
N ARG A 120 -4.82 92.64 41.10
CA ARG A 120 -3.43 92.18 41.09
C ARG A 120 -3.26 90.82 41.77
N SER A 121 -4.03 90.50 42.81
CA SER A 121 -3.97 89.17 43.42
C SER A 121 -4.55 88.10 42.49
N LEU A 122 -5.69 88.36 41.85
CA LEU A 122 -6.31 87.43 40.89
C LEU A 122 -5.46 87.24 39.63
N LYS A 123 -4.82 88.31 39.10
CA LYS A 123 -3.88 88.19 37.97
C LYS A 123 -2.65 87.35 38.34
N ARG A 124 -2.12 87.49 39.56
CA ARG A 124 -1.01 86.64 40.04
C ARG A 124 -1.44 85.19 40.22
N GLU A 125 -2.65 84.97 40.73
CA GLU A 125 -3.22 83.64 40.93
C GLU A 125 -3.48 82.94 39.59
N ALA A 126 -4.04 83.65 38.60
CA ALA A 126 -4.24 83.14 37.25
C ALA A 126 -2.91 82.74 36.57
N ILE A 127 -1.88 83.59 36.66
CA ILE A 127 -0.53 83.28 36.13
C ILE A 127 0.06 82.03 36.81
N LEU A 128 -0.12 81.91 38.13
CA LEU A 128 0.39 80.76 38.89
C LEU A 128 -0.35 79.47 38.50
N GLN A 129 -1.67 79.52 38.39
CA GLN A 129 -2.49 78.40 37.93
C GLN A 129 -2.16 77.99 36.49
N GLU A 130 -1.95 78.95 35.58
CA GLU A 130 -1.54 78.66 34.20
C GLU A 130 -0.15 78.00 34.13
N GLY A 131 0.78 78.43 34.99
CA GLY A 131 2.09 77.78 35.16
C GLY A 131 1.95 76.33 35.64
N THR A 132 1.16 76.11 36.70
CA THR A 132 0.86 74.76 37.22
C THR A 132 0.15 73.89 36.17
N PHE A 133 -0.75 74.46 35.37
CA PHE A 133 -1.45 73.76 34.30
C PHE A 133 -0.48 73.23 33.23
N LYS A 134 0.47 74.06 32.76
CA LYS A 134 1.50 73.65 31.79
C LYS A 134 2.42 72.56 32.34
N GLU A 135 2.80 72.65 33.62
CA GLU A 135 3.61 71.61 34.28
C GLU A 135 2.85 70.27 34.36
N LEU A 136 1.56 70.31 34.72
CA LEU A 136 0.69 69.14 34.77
C LEU A 136 0.45 68.54 33.38
N GLU A 137 0.32 69.36 32.33
CA GLU A 137 0.21 68.92 30.94
C GLU A 137 1.44 68.11 30.51
N ILE A 138 2.65 68.66 30.73
CA ILE A 138 3.92 68.00 30.41
C ILE A 138 4.05 66.69 31.20
N SER A 139 3.74 66.72 32.50
CA SER A 139 3.81 65.52 33.35
C SER A 139 2.83 64.43 32.92
N THR A 140 1.61 64.80 32.52
CA THR A 140 0.58 63.87 32.04
C THR A 140 0.98 63.26 30.71
N GLY A 141 1.58 64.05 29.81
CA GLY A 141 2.17 63.57 28.55
C GLY A 141 3.24 62.50 28.79
N ARG A 142 4.23 62.78 29.65
CA ARG A 142 5.31 61.84 29.98
C ARG A 142 4.80 60.52 30.58
N LEU A 143 3.85 60.60 31.51
CA LEU A 143 3.24 59.41 32.12
C LEU A 143 2.45 58.58 31.09
N THR A 144 1.79 59.22 30.13
CA THR A 144 1.09 58.54 29.04
C THR A 144 2.07 57.79 28.12
N GLU A 145 3.18 58.42 27.73
CA GLU A 145 4.24 57.76 26.95
C GLU A 145 4.85 56.57 27.69
N THR A 146 5.08 56.73 29.00
CA THR A 146 5.63 55.67 29.86
C THR A 146 4.67 54.48 29.96
N LEU A 147 3.37 54.75 30.12
CA LEU A 147 2.33 53.72 30.15
C LEU A 147 2.29 52.94 28.82
N GLU A 148 2.41 53.61 27.68
CA GLU A 148 2.46 52.94 26.39
C GLU A 148 3.72 52.09 26.21
N ALA A 149 4.89 52.59 26.62
CA ALA A 149 6.13 51.83 26.58
C ALA A 149 6.04 50.55 27.41
N LEU A 150 5.54 50.64 28.65
CA LEU A 150 5.33 49.49 29.54
C LEU A 150 4.34 48.48 28.96
N LYS A 151 3.25 48.94 28.31
CA LYS A 151 2.30 48.03 27.63
C LYS A 151 2.96 47.26 26.48
N ARG A 152 3.76 47.94 25.65
CA ARG A 152 4.50 47.28 24.55
C ARG A 152 5.49 46.24 25.08
N GLU A 153 6.19 46.56 26.17
CA GLU A 153 7.14 45.64 26.79
C GLU A 153 6.45 44.43 27.43
N ARG A 154 5.28 44.64 28.05
CA ARG A 154 4.44 43.59 28.62
C ARG A 154 3.92 42.62 27.55
N ASP A 155 3.60 43.13 26.36
CA ASP A 155 3.11 42.29 25.27
C ASP A 155 4.24 41.54 24.52
N SER A 156 5.51 41.86 24.80
CA SER A 156 6.66 41.16 24.23
C SER A 156 6.74 39.71 24.69
N ARG A 157 6.82 38.76 23.75
CA ARG A 157 6.87 37.30 23.99
C ARG A 157 8.23 36.66 23.71
N THR A 158 9.29 37.46 23.68
CA THR A 158 10.63 37.03 23.24
C THR A 158 11.12 35.78 23.97
N GLU A 159 11.02 35.71 25.29
CA GLU A 159 11.49 34.59 26.10
C GLU A 159 10.67 33.30 25.85
N LEU A 160 9.38 33.43 25.54
CA LEU A 160 8.53 32.30 25.21
C LEU A 160 8.85 31.73 23.82
N GLU A 161 9.14 32.58 22.83
CA GLU A 161 9.60 32.11 21.51
C GLU A 161 10.99 31.48 21.60
N GLN A 162 11.91 32.04 22.40
CA GLN A 162 13.21 31.41 22.67
C GLN A 162 13.05 30.01 23.30
N ALA A 163 12.16 29.86 24.28
CA ALA A 163 11.87 28.57 24.90
C ALA A 163 11.32 27.55 23.90
N LYS A 164 10.46 27.99 22.98
CA LYS A 164 9.89 27.16 21.91
C LYS A 164 10.94 26.75 20.89
N ASP A 165 11.81 27.67 20.47
CA ASP A 165 12.91 27.39 19.55
C ASP A 165 13.92 26.43 20.17
N ARG A 166 14.18 26.53 21.47
CA ARG A 166 15.07 25.60 22.18
C ARG A 166 14.53 24.17 22.16
N VAL A 167 13.23 23.99 22.44
CA VAL A 167 12.56 22.67 22.33
C VAL A 167 12.59 22.16 20.90
N LYS A 168 12.34 23.03 19.91
CA LYS A 168 12.32 22.67 18.50
C LYS A 168 13.71 22.22 18.01
N GLY A 169 14.77 22.95 18.38
CA GLY A 169 16.16 22.63 18.04
C GLY A 169 16.57 21.27 18.58
N PHE A 170 16.33 21.02 19.88
CA PHE A 170 16.63 19.72 20.49
C PHE A 170 15.97 18.55 19.73
N TYR A 171 14.67 18.63 19.43
CA TYR A 171 14.00 17.55 18.71
C TYR A 171 14.40 17.42 17.24
N ALA A 172 14.90 18.49 16.61
CA ALA A 172 15.47 18.43 15.26
C ALA A 172 16.81 17.67 15.25
N GLU A 173 17.69 17.95 16.23
CA GLU A 173 18.95 17.23 16.42
C GLU A 173 18.72 15.73 16.67
N GLN A 174 17.79 15.41 17.59
CA GLN A 174 17.41 14.03 17.91
C GLN A 174 16.83 13.28 16.70
N LYS A 175 16.11 13.99 15.81
CA LYS A 175 15.60 13.39 14.57
C LYS A 175 16.74 13.06 13.61
N ALA A 176 17.75 13.92 13.50
CA ALA A 176 18.91 13.69 12.64
C ALA A 176 19.77 12.52 13.16
N GLU A 177 19.97 12.44 14.48
CA GLU A 177 20.71 11.36 15.13
C GLU A 177 19.99 10.01 14.96
N LEU A 178 18.68 9.95 15.27
CA LEU A 178 17.87 8.75 15.04
C LEU A 178 17.86 8.33 13.57
N LYS A 179 17.78 9.28 12.62
CA LYS A 179 17.89 8.96 11.18
C LYS A 179 19.22 8.29 10.87
N THR A 180 20.31 8.80 11.43
CA THR A 180 21.65 8.23 11.25
C THR A 180 21.75 6.83 11.85
N GLU A 181 21.25 6.60 13.06
CA GLU A 181 21.25 5.27 13.67
C GLU A 181 20.37 4.26 12.94
N VAL A 182 19.17 4.66 12.52
CA VAL A 182 18.28 3.80 11.74
C VAL A 182 18.91 3.47 10.39
N LEU A 183 19.57 4.43 9.75
CA LEU A 183 20.31 4.20 8.51
C LEU A 183 21.48 3.23 8.73
N LYS A 184 22.25 3.38 9.82
CA LYS A 184 23.31 2.43 10.20
C LYS A 184 22.76 1.02 10.37
N LEU A 185 21.70 0.87 11.16
CA LEU A 185 21.02 -0.43 11.35
C LEU A 185 20.49 -0.99 10.03
N PHE A 186 19.96 -0.16 9.15
CA PHE A 186 19.48 -0.58 7.83
C PHE A 186 20.62 -1.08 6.95
N VAL A 187 21.74 -0.34 6.90
CA VAL A 187 22.93 -0.75 6.14
C VAL A 187 23.55 -2.02 6.72
N GLU A 188 23.61 -2.15 8.05
CA GLU A 188 24.09 -3.37 8.72
C GLU A 188 23.17 -4.57 8.44
N GLN A 189 21.85 -4.39 8.54
CA GLN A 189 20.89 -5.44 8.20
C GLN A 189 20.95 -5.80 6.72
N ALA A 190 21.08 -4.84 5.80
CA ALA A 190 21.24 -5.11 4.37
C ALA A 190 22.51 -5.93 4.08
N LYS A 191 23.58 -5.68 4.83
CA LYS A 191 24.82 -6.48 4.75
C LYS A 191 24.64 -7.89 5.30
N ILE A 192 23.94 -8.06 6.43
CA ILE A 192 23.72 -9.38 7.06
C ILE A 192 22.78 -10.22 6.19
N ARG A 193 21.75 -9.60 5.60
CA ARG A 193 20.72 -10.26 4.83
C ARG A 193 21.11 -10.55 3.38
N ASP A 194 22.21 -9.99 2.87
CA ASP A 194 22.66 -10.26 1.51
C ASP A 194 23.07 -11.73 1.34
N ILE A 195 22.30 -12.49 0.56
CA ILE A 195 22.55 -13.91 0.36
C ILE A 195 23.89 -14.20 -0.30
N ASN A 196 24.47 -13.25 -1.03
CA ASN A 196 25.79 -13.42 -1.63
C ASN A 196 26.89 -13.45 -0.57
N ARG A 197 26.76 -12.59 0.43
CA ARG A 197 27.65 -12.59 1.59
C ARG A 197 27.46 -13.86 2.40
N ILE A 198 26.21 -14.24 2.70
CA ILE A 198 25.89 -15.47 3.43
C ILE A 198 26.49 -16.70 2.71
N SER A 199 26.34 -16.76 1.39
CA SER A 199 26.89 -17.85 0.56
C SER A 199 28.41 -17.96 0.67
N GLN A 200 29.11 -16.82 0.68
CA GLN A 200 30.57 -16.77 0.78
C GLN A 200 31.07 -17.07 2.19
N GLU A 201 30.45 -16.49 3.23
CA GLU A 201 30.89 -16.65 4.62
C GLU A 201 30.63 -18.06 5.16
N HIS A 202 29.58 -18.73 4.67
CA HIS A 202 29.19 -20.07 5.14
C HIS A 202 29.46 -21.20 4.13
N ASP A 203 30.11 -20.89 3.00
CA ASP A 203 30.37 -21.83 1.89
C ASP A 203 29.12 -22.66 1.49
N VAL A 204 28.03 -21.95 1.25
CA VAL A 204 26.74 -22.54 0.85
C VAL A 204 26.26 -21.93 -0.46
N MET A 205 25.41 -22.66 -1.19
CA MET A 205 24.64 -22.10 -2.31
C MET A 205 23.15 -22.08 -1.96
N PHE A 206 22.44 -21.06 -2.43
CA PHE A 206 21.00 -20.94 -2.24
C PHE A 206 20.27 -21.52 -3.45
N VAL A 207 19.28 -22.38 -3.19
CA VAL A 207 18.42 -22.97 -4.23
C VAL A 207 16.95 -22.80 -3.89
N HIS A 208 16.14 -22.42 -4.88
CA HIS A 208 14.69 -22.45 -4.80
C HIS A 208 14.15 -23.62 -5.63
N GLY A 209 13.54 -24.60 -4.97
CA GLY A 209 12.97 -25.78 -5.62
C GLY A 209 11.65 -25.48 -6.35
N ILE A 210 11.58 -25.84 -7.63
CA ILE A 210 10.38 -25.71 -8.47
C ILE A 210 9.81 -27.10 -8.71
N HIS A 211 8.74 -27.44 -7.99
CA HIS A 211 8.09 -28.73 -8.16
C HIS A 211 7.22 -28.75 -9.45
N PRO A 212 7.23 -29.84 -10.24
CA PRO A 212 6.47 -29.96 -11.49
C PRO A 212 4.97 -29.70 -11.34
N LYS A 213 4.32 -30.41 -10.42
CA LYS A 213 2.85 -30.38 -10.27
C LYS A 213 2.34 -29.73 -8.98
N PHE A 214 3.17 -29.64 -7.95
CA PHE A 214 2.72 -29.14 -6.65
C PHE A 214 2.62 -27.61 -6.65
N VAL A 215 1.47 -27.10 -6.19
CA VAL A 215 1.23 -25.70 -5.87
C VAL A 215 0.55 -25.68 -4.50
N PRO A 216 1.13 -25.02 -3.49
CA PRO A 216 0.49 -24.87 -2.18
C PRO A 216 -0.89 -24.22 -2.33
N LYS A 217 -1.96 -24.85 -1.80
CA LYS A 217 -3.33 -24.36 -2.00
C LYS A 217 -3.56 -22.96 -1.40
N GLN A 218 -3.28 -22.81 -0.11
CA GLN A 218 -3.52 -21.59 0.66
C GLN A 218 -2.32 -20.62 0.63
N ASN A 219 -1.11 -21.14 0.43
CA ASN A 219 0.13 -20.37 0.59
C ASN A 219 0.70 -19.84 -0.74
N SER A 220 -0.04 -19.97 -1.85
CA SER A 220 0.41 -19.56 -3.18
C SER A 220 -0.67 -18.75 -3.90
N LEU A 221 -0.22 -17.65 -4.52
CA LEU A 221 -1.03 -16.89 -5.47
C LEU A 221 -1.26 -17.62 -6.79
N MET A 222 -0.60 -18.75 -7.07
CA MET A 222 -0.77 -19.46 -8.33
C MET A 222 -1.97 -20.40 -8.31
N HIS A 223 -2.61 -20.59 -9.46
CA HIS A 223 -3.58 -21.66 -9.68
C HIS A 223 -2.95 -23.05 -9.50
N ASN A 224 -3.73 -24.02 -9.00
CA ASN A 224 -3.22 -25.36 -8.70
C ASN A 224 -2.72 -26.15 -9.92
N GLN A 225 -2.96 -25.64 -11.14
CA GLN A 225 -2.58 -26.24 -12.42
C GLN A 225 -1.31 -25.63 -13.02
N ALA A 226 -0.70 -24.62 -12.38
CA ALA A 226 0.54 -24.03 -12.89
C ALA A 226 1.64 -25.09 -12.98
N ASP A 227 2.16 -25.28 -14.20
CA ASP A 227 3.30 -26.14 -14.48
C ASP A 227 4.61 -25.50 -14.02
N TRP A 228 5.72 -26.23 -14.11
CA TRP A 228 7.01 -25.72 -13.66
C TRP A 228 7.58 -24.64 -14.59
N GLN A 229 7.29 -24.68 -15.88
CA GLN A 229 7.71 -23.65 -16.83
C GLN A 229 7.07 -22.30 -16.46
N THR A 230 5.78 -22.31 -16.14
CA THR A 230 5.04 -21.15 -15.65
C THR A 230 5.67 -20.65 -14.35
N LYS A 231 5.99 -21.54 -13.39
CA LYS A 231 6.66 -21.16 -12.14
C LYS A 231 8.02 -20.52 -12.39
N LEU A 232 8.84 -21.10 -13.26
CA LEU A 232 10.13 -20.55 -13.65
C LEU A 232 9.97 -19.16 -14.28
N LYS A 233 9.04 -19.02 -15.24
CA LYS A 233 8.71 -17.74 -15.87
C LYS A 233 8.29 -16.69 -14.85
N VAL A 234 7.44 -17.05 -13.87
CA VAL A 234 7.06 -16.16 -12.76
C VAL A 234 8.28 -15.73 -11.95
N THR A 235 9.18 -16.66 -11.60
CA THR A 235 10.41 -16.36 -10.88
C THR A 235 11.31 -15.40 -11.65
N LEU A 236 11.49 -15.60 -12.95
CA LEU A 236 12.32 -14.77 -13.81
C LEU A 236 11.72 -13.38 -14.10
N ALA A 237 10.41 -13.31 -14.28
CA ALA A 237 9.71 -12.09 -14.65
C ALA A 237 9.55 -11.13 -13.48
N PHE A 238 9.06 -11.64 -12.34
CA PHE A 238 8.62 -10.80 -11.23
C PHE A 238 9.62 -10.73 -10.08
N ALA A 239 10.64 -11.60 -10.06
CA ALA A 239 11.56 -11.74 -8.92
C ALA A 239 10.81 -11.75 -7.57
N PRO A 240 9.81 -12.65 -7.41
CA PRO A 240 9.00 -12.68 -6.19
C PRO A 240 9.84 -13.14 -5.00
N THR A 241 9.35 -12.91 -3.79
CA THR A 241 9.97 -13.48 -2.58
C THR A 241 9.80 -15.00 -2.59
N VAL A 242 10.93 -15.70 -2.71
CA VAL A 242 10.98 -17.17 -2.82
C VAL A 242 11.44 -17.79 -1.52
N SER A 243 10.97 -19.00 -1.25
CA SER A 243 11.55 -19.84 -0.20
C SER A 243 12.71 -20.62 -0.77
N SER A 244 13.84 -20.61 -0.10
CA SER A 244 15.07 -21.22 -0.58
C SER A 244 15.71 -22.07 0.50
N SER A 245 16.41 -23.11 0.08
CA SER A 245 17.24 -23.93 0.94
C SER A 245 18.70 -23.64 0.63
N THR A 246 19.56 -23.79 1.63
CA THR A 246 21.01 -23.75 1.40
C THR A 246 21.52 -25.16 1.12
N LEU A 247 22.57 -25.28 0.30
CA LEU A 247 23.29 -26.53 0.05
C LEU A 247 24.79 -26.35 0.30
N SER A 248 25.36 -27.29 1.03
CA SER A 248 26.76 -27.45 1.40
C SER A 248 27.34 -28.71 0.75
N ASP A 249 28.66 -28.86 0.75
CA ASP A 249 29.29 -30.07 0.19
C ASP A 249 28.88 -31.32 0.98
N GLY A 250 28.48 -32.36 0.26
CA GLY A 250 27.97 -33.60 0.83
C GLY A 250 26.44 -33.65 0.99
N ASP A 251 25.73 -32.52 0.83
CA ASP A 251 24.27 -32.48 0.95
C ASP A 251 23.59 -33.28 -0.18
N GLY A 252 22.60 -34.10 0.18
CA GLY A 252 21.80 -34.88 -0.77
C GLY A 252 20.51 -34.18 -1.19
N PRO A 253 19.66 -34.86 -1.98
CA PRO A 253 18.34 -34.33 -2.37
C PRO A 253 17.36 -34.09 -1.21
N ASP A 254 17.65 -34.61 -0.02
CA ASP A 254 16.88 -34.36 1.20
C ASP A 254 17.11 -32.96 1.80
N ALA A 255 18.18 -32.28 1.38
CA ALA A 255 18.49 -30.90 1.74
C ALA A 255 17.86 -29.86 0.78
N MET A 256 17.15 -30.30 -0.26
CA MET A 256 16.41 -29.45 -1.18
C MET A 256 14.91 -29.79 -1.14
N TRP A 257 14.06 -28.78 -1.34
CA TRP A 257 12.62 -29.00 -1.42
C TRP A 257 12.18 -29.79 -2.67
N ALA A 258 12.87 -29.56 -3.79
CA ALA A 258 12.65 -30.28 -5.04
C ALA A 258 13.98 -30.49 -5.77
N ARG A 259 14.08 -31.59 -6.53
CA ARG A 259 15.26 -31.96 -7.34
C ARG A 259 15.52 -31.08 -8.54
N MET A 260 14.67 -30.11 -8.83
CA MET A 260 14.89 -29.12 -9.88
C MET A 260 14.41 -27.75 -9.43
N GLY A 261 14.98 -26.70 -10.01
CA GLY A 261 14.63 -25.32 -9.64
C GLY A 261 15.70 -24.33 -10.07
N VAL A 262 15.83 -23.24 -9.33
CA VAL A 262 16.80 -22.18 -9.64
C VAL A 262 17.85 -22.01 -8.55
N ILE A 263 19.07 -21.69 -8.97
CA ILE A 263 20.18 -21.29 -8.09
C ILE A 263 20.11 -19.77 -7.95
N LEU A 264 20.21 -19.27 -6.72
CA LEU A 264 20.18 -17.83 -6.43
C LEU A 264 21.62 -17.27 -6.31
N ASN A 265 21.86 -16.08 -6.88
CA ASN A 265 23.11 -15.32 -6.80
C ASN A 265 22.90 -13.86 -6.36
N GLY A 266 21.82 -13.61 -5.63
CA GLY A 266 21.55 -12.31 -5.02
C GLY A 266 20.12 -12.22 -4.51
N GLY A 267 19.88 -11.21 -3.70
CA GLY A 267 18.61 -11.03 -2.98
C GLY A 267 18.86 -10.73 -1.50
N GLN A 268 17.79 -10.59 -0.74
CA GLN A 268 17.84 -10.29 0.69
C GLN A 268 17.07 -11.34 1.48
N ALA A 269 17.73 -12.00 2.43
CA ALA A 269 17.09 -12.92 3.35
C ALA A 269 16.18 -12.12 4.32
N GLU A 270 14.87 -12.35 4.22
CA GLU A 270 13.87 -11.76 5.12
C GLU A 270 13.68 -12.60 6.38
N SER A 271 13.82 -13.92 6.27
CA SER A 271 13.74 -14.89 7.37
C SER A 271 14.70 -16.06 7.15
N ALA A 272 15.08 -16.72 8.24
CA ALA A 272 15.94 -17.90 8.23
C ALA A 272 15.45 -18.89 9.30
N SER A 273 15.04 -20.08 8.88
CA SER A 273 14.54 -21.14 9.75
C SER A 273 15.34 -22.42 9.56
N ARG A 274 15.52 -23.17 10.66
CA ARG A 274 16.17 -24.50 10.64
C ARG A 274 15.32 -25.55 9.92
N ASP A 275 14.00 -25.34 9.93
CA ASP A 275 12.97 -26.24 9.41
C ASP A 275 12.06 -25.48 8.42
N ASP A 276 11.07 -26.18 7.86
CA ASP A 276 9.99 -25.60 7.05
C ASP A 276 9.21 -24.56 7.87
N ASN A 277 9.32 -23.29 7.48
CA ASN A 277 8.67 -22.14 8.09
C ASN A 277 7.25 -21.92 7.56
N ALA A 278 6.68 -22.90 6.82
CA ALA A 278 5.31 -22.91 6.32
C ALA A 278 4.88 -21.59 5.65
N THR A 279 5.82 -20.94 4.97
CA THR A 279 5.69 -19.51 4.69
C THR A 279 4.61 -19.22 3.64
N GLN A 280 3.82 -18.19 3.88
CA GLN A 280 2.68 -17.80 3.03
C GLN A 280 3.05 -16.64 2.10
N ALA A 281 2.71 -16.76 0.81
CA ALA A 281 2.83 -15.65 -0.13
C ALA A 281 1.76 -14.58 0.15
N ARG A 282 2.17 -13.36 0.52
CA ARG A 282 1.34 -12.15 0.61
C ARG A 282 1.74 -11.20 -0.51
N GLY A 283 1.08 -11.32 -1.65
CA GLY A 283 1.53 -10.65 -2.86
C GLY A 283 2.76 -11.31 -3.47
N PHE A 284 3.45 -10.61 -4.38
CA PHE A 284 4.67 -11.11 -5.01
C PHE A 284 5.92 -10.87 -4.16
N GLU A 285 5.94 -9.81 -3.35
CA GLU A 285 7.17 -9.36 -2.64
C GLU A 285 7.22 -9.71 -1.16
N LYS A 286 6.14 -10.16 -0.52
CA LYS A 286 6.16 -10.35 0.94
C LYS A 286 5.71 -11.73 1.38
N ARG A 287 6.52 -12.34 2.24
CA ARG A 287 6.22 -13.58 2.94
C ARG A 287 6.13 -13.28 4.44
N SER A 288 5.06 -13.68 5.14
CA SER A 288 4.90 -13.28 6.56
C SER A 288 5.69 -14.16 7.51
N GLU A 289 6.77 -13.60 8.05
CA GLU A 289 7.10 -13.56 9.47
C GLU A 289 8.14 -12.44 9.67
N SER A 290 7.66 -11.25 10.07
CA SER A 290 8.54 -10.09 10.23
C SER A 290 9.33 -10.20 11.54
N GLN A 291 10.40 -11.00 11.55
CA GLN A 291 11.52 -10.69 12.42
C GLN A 291 12.15 -9.38 11.92
N THR A 292 11.94 -8.29 12.67
CA THR A 292 12.45 -6.96 12.33
C THR A 292 13.98 -6.87 12.35
N LYS A 293 14.66 -7.86 12.95
CA LYS A 293 16.11 -7.99 12.92
C LYS A 293 16.46 -9.45 12.67
N MET A 294 17.27 -9.69 11.64
CA MET A 294 17.93 -10.96 11.42
C MET A 294 19.34 -10.84 11.97
N THR A 295 19.80 -11.85 12.68
CA THR A 295 21.14 -11.92 13.26
C THR A 295 21.99 -12.97 12.54
N ASP A 296 23.31 -12.78 12.53
CA ASP A 296 24.25 -13.80 12.02
C ASP A 296 24.06 -15.15 12.74
N TYR A 297 23.70 -15.10 14.03
CA TYR A 297 23.39 -16.32 14.80
C TYR A 297 22.19 -17.07 14.21
N GLU A 298 21.10 -16.39 13.84
CA GLU A 298 19.93 -17.03 13.23
C GLU A 298 20.29 -17.66 11.87
N ILE A 299 21.06 -16.96 11.04
CA ILE A 299 21.55 -17.46 9.75
C ILE A 299 22.41 -18.71 9.95
N GLN A 300 23.45 -18.61 10.77
CA GLN A 300 24.34 -19.73 11.09
C GLN A 300 23.56 -20.90 11.67
N SER A 301 22.57 -20.59 12.51
CA SER A 301 21.75 -21.59 13.15
C SER A 301 20.82 -22.31 12.16
N ALA A 302 20.22 -21.59 11.20
CA ALA A 302 19.44 -22.18 10.11
C ALA A 302 20.29 -23.06 9.20
N ILE A 303 21.54 -22.68 8.93
CA ILE A 303 22.46 -23.46 8.07
C ILE A 303 22.97 -24.71 8.80
N SER A 304 23.43 -24.57 10.05
CA SER A 304 24.02 -25.68 10.81
C SER A 304 22.99 -26.60 11.47
N GLY A 305 21.77 -26.10 11.73
CA GLY A 305 20.73 -26.80 12.47
C GLY A 305 19.98 -27.89 11.71
N ARG A 306 20.17 -28.00 10.39
CA ARG A 306 19.47 -28.92 9.46
C ARG A 306 19.48 -30.39 9.88
N TYR A 307 20.50 -30.80 10.64
CA TYR A 307 20.77 -32.20 10.96
C TYR A 307 20.15 -32.70 12.28
N MET A 308 19.48 -31.83 13.05
CA MET A 308 19.09 -32.16 14.43
C MET A 308 17.72 -32.84 14.60
N ARG A 309 16.84 -32.84 13.60
CA ARG A 309 15.49 -33.44 13.71
C ARG A 309 15.14 -34.26 12.46
N GLY A 310 14.45 -35.39 12.66
CA GLY A 310 14.25 -36.42 11.65
C GLY A 310 13.41 -36.02 10.42
N ALA A 311 13.47 -36.92 9.42
CA ALA A 311 12.74 -37.00 8.14
C ALA A 311 12.94 -35.88 7.10
N LYS A 312 13.06 -34.60 7.46
CA LYS A 312 13.33 -33.50 6.51
C LYS A 312 14.65 -32.82 6.86
N ARG A 313 15.56 -32.68 5.89
CA ARG A 313 16.92 -32.13 6.10
C ARG A 313 17.17 -30.78 5.42
N TYR A 314 16.12 -30.16 4.89
CA TYR A 314 16.23 -28.82 4.29
C TYR A 314 15.89 -27.74 5.32
N ASN A 315 16.59 -26.62 5.24
CA ASN A 315 16.24 -25.38 5.91
C ASN A 315 15.43 -24.47 4.96
N GLU A 316 14.86 -23.40 5.53
CA GLU A 316 14.09 -22.43 4.76
C GLU A 316 14.55 -21.00 5.03
N PHE A 317 14.93 -20.31 3.95
CA PHE A 317 15.18 -18.88 3.88
C PHE A 317 14.15 -18.23 2.97
N SER A 318 13.46 -17.21 3.46
CA SER A 318 12.67 -16.33 2.58
C SER A 318 13.59 -15.30 1.96
N VAL A 319 13.72 -15.28 0.63
CA VAL A 319 14.63 -14.40 -0.10
C VAL A 319 13.82 -13.45 -0.97
N ALA A 320 13.88 -12.16 -0.64
CA ALA A 320 13.27 -11.08 -1.42
C ALA A 320 14.18 -10.63 -2.56
N THR A 321 13.57 -10.19 -3.66
CA THR A 321 14.25 -9.72 -4.88
C THR A 321 15.34 -10.68 -5.38
N PRO A 322 15.05 -11.99 -5.48
CA PRO A 322 16.05 -12.98 -5.87
C PRO A 322 16.64 -12.68 -7.25
N LYS A 323 17.95 -12.87 -7.37
CA LYS A 323 18.67 -12.93 -8.65
C LYS A 323 19.03 -14.38 -8.92
N ILE A 324 18.93 -14.77 -10.19
CA ILE A 324 19.10 -16.16 -10.61
C ILE A 324 20.47 -16.35 -11.27
N ALA A 325 21.21 -17.35 -10.82
CA ALA A 325 22.49 -17.76 -11.40
C ALA A 325 22.30 -18.73 -12.58
N GLY A 326 21.25 -19.56 -12.49
CA GLY A 326 20.90 -20.60 -13.46
C GLY A 326 19.82 -21.53 -12.94
N PHE A 327 19.46 -22.52 -13.77
CA PHE A 327 18.59 -23.62 -13.40
C PHE A 327 19.41 -24.81 -12.92
N TYR A 328 18.89 -25.56 -11.95
CA TYR A 328 19.51 -26.80 -11.48
C TYR A 328 18.58 -28.00 -11.65
N PHE A 329 19.20 -29.17 -11.76
CA PHE A 329 18.55 -30.45 -11.50
C PHE A 329 19.49 -31.38 -10.70
N SER A 330 18.93 -32.41 -10.06
CA SER A 330 19.67 -33.48 -9.41
C SER A 330 19.09 -34.83 -9.80
N ARG A 331 19.95 -35.74 -10.28
CA ARG A 331 19.58 -37.13 -10.60
C ARG A 331 19.59 -38.05 -9.37
N GLU A 332 20.12 -37.58 -8.25
CA GLU A 332 20.16 -38.37 -7.02
C GLU A 332 18.73 -38.60 -6.52
N GLU A 333 18.44 -39.82 -6.06
CA GLU A 333 17.12 -40.19 -5.54
C GLU A 333 17.15 -40.33 -4.03
N THR A 334 16.09 -39.86 -3.38
CA THR A 334 15.78 -40.16 -1.99
C THR A 334 14.69 -41.23 -1.98
N LYS A 335 14.82 -42.22 -1.10
CA LYS A 335 13.92 -43.39 -1.04
C LYS A 335 12.42 -43.07 -0.90
N ASN A 336 12.08 -41.85 -0.48
CA ASN A 336 10.71 -41.45 -0.13
C ASN A 336 10.23 -40.16 -0.83
N SER A 337 10.98 -39.57 -1.78
CA SER A 337 10.54 -38.33 -2.41
C SER A 337 9.57 -38.59 -3.56
N PRO A 338 8.50 -37.78 -3.69
CA PRO A 338 7.63 -37.83 -4.85
C PRO A 338 8.40 -37.53 -6.15
N PRO A 339 7.91 -37.96 -7.32
CA PRO A 339 8.52 -37.62 -8.60
C PRO A 339 8.42 -36.11 -8.87
N ASP A 340 9.50 -35.42 -8.55
CA ASP A 340 9.67 -33.97 -8.58
C ASP A 340 10.70 -33.52 -9.63
N LEU A 341 11.17 -34.43 -10.50
CA LEU A 341 12.06 -34.17 -11.63
C LEU A 341 11.34 -34.54 -12.93
N VAL A 342 11.24 -33.59 -13.87
CA VAL A 342 10.67 -33.81 -15.21
C VAL A 342 11.73 -34.41 -16.16
N PRO A 343 11.34 -34.94 -17.34
CA PRO A 343 12.30 -35.40 -18.33
C PRO A 343 13.37 -34.36 -18.64
N LEU A 344 14.64 -34.78 -18.66
CA LEU A 344 15.77 -33.86 -18.85
C LEU A 344 15.72 -33.13 -20.20
N SER A 345 15.17 -33.76 -21.23
CA SER A 345 14.93 -33.12 -22.53
C SER A 345 14.05 -31.87 -22.43
N GLU A 346 13.01 -31.92 -21.59
CA GLU A 346 12.09 -30.80 -21.34
C GLU A 346 12.79 -29.65 -20.60
N ILE A 347 13.67 -29.99 -19.64
CA ILE A 347 14.50 -29.01 -18.90
C ILE A 347 15.46 -28.33 -19.86
N THR A 348 16.16 -29.12 -20.68
CA THR A 348 17.12 -28.62 -21.68
C THR A 348 16.45 -27.68 -22.66
N GLU A 349 15.33 -28.08 -23.27
CA GLU A 349 14.59 -27.26 -24.23
C GLU A 349 14.21 -25.90 -23.64
N THR A 350 13.65 -25.90 -22.43
CA THR A 350 13.24 -24.67 -21.73
C THR A 350 14.44 -23.79 -21.38
N CYS A 351 15.52 -24.37 -20.85
CA CYS A 351 16.71 -23.60 -20.46
C CYS A 351 17.43 -23.02 -21.69
N THR A 352 17.51 -23.77 -22.79
CA THR A 352 18.05 -23.27 -24.06
C THR A 352 17.21 -22.13 -24.62
N ALA A 353 15.88 -22.26 -24.60
CA ALA A 353 14.97 -21.20 -25.05
C ALA A 353 15.12 -19.90 -24.24
N LEU A 354 15.33 -20.02 -22.92
CA LEU A 354 15.53 -18.89 -22.00
C LEU A 354 17.00 -18.44 -21.88
N ARG A 355 17.92 -19.09 -22.61
CA ARG A 355 19.38 -18.91 -22.48
C ARG A 355 19.86 -19.01 -21.03
N LEU A 356 19.17 -19.81 -20.22
CA LEU A 356 19.41 -19.96 -18.79
C LEU A 356 20.50 -21.03 -18.57
N PRO A 357 21.60 -20.72 -17.86
CA PRO A 357 22.64 -21.69 -17.56
C PRO A 357 22.07 -22.89 -16.78
N LEU A 358 22.46 -24.10 -17.17
CA LEU A 358 21.96 -25.33 -16.59
C LEU A 358 23.07 -26.05 -15.82
N TYR A 359 22.75 -26.43 -14.58
CA TYR A 359 23.67 -27.09 -13.66
C TYR A 359 23.10 -28.43 -13.17
N GLU A 360 23.96 -29.42 -13.00
CA GLU A 360 23.64 -30.65 -12.28
C GLU A 360 24.22 -30.55 -10.86
N ILE A 361 23.40 -30.80 -9.83
CA ILE A 361 23.85 -30.84 -8.44
C ILE A 361 24.01 -32.28 -7.99
N VAL A 362 25.20 -32.60 -7.48
CA VAL A 362 25.58 -33.93 -6.99
C VAL A 362 26.26 -33.78 -5.65
N LYS A 363 25.69 -34.36 -4.59
CA LYS A 363 26.23 -34.22 -3.21
C LYS A 363 26.53 -32.76 -2.85
N GLY A 364 25.60 -31.85 -3.18
CA GLY A 364 25.71 -30.42 -2.90
C GLY A 364 26.73 -29.67 -3.76
N GLN A 365 27.45 -30.34 -4.66
CA GLN A 365 28.39 -29.73 -5.58
C GLN A 365 27.71 -29.46 -6.94
N PRO A 366 27.67 -28.21 -7.43
CA PRO A 366 27.17 -27.88 -8.76
C PRO A 366 28.22 -28.20 -9.85
N TYR A 367 27.75 -28.75 -10.97
CA TYR A 367 28.52 -29.04 -12.17
C TYR A 367 27.90 -28.32 -13.37
N ARG A 368 28.72 -27.78 -14.26
CA ARG A 368 28.21 -27.28 -15.55
C ARG A 368 27.65 -28.44 -16.35
N THR A 369 26.65 -28.16 -17.17
CA THR A 369 26.11 -29.16 -18.08
C THR A 369 26.22 -28.70 -19.53
N HIS A 370 26.32 -29.67 -20.43
CA HIS A 370 26.22 -29.45 -21.87
C HIS A 370 25.38 -30.57 -22.47
N VAL A 371 24.79 -30.30 -23.63
CA VAL A 371 23.97 -31.28 -24.36
C VAL A 371 24.87 -31.95 -25.39
N ASP A 372 24.90 -33.28 -25.41
CA ASP A 372 25.54 -34.02 -26.48
C ASP A 372 24.73 -33.84 -27.77
N GLU A 373 25.33 -33.28 -28.81
CA GLU A 373 24.67 -33.03 -30.09
C GLU A 373 24.18 -34.31 -30.78
N LYS A 374 24.80 -35.47 -30.49
CA LYS A 374 24.46 -36.75 -31.14
C LYS A 374 23.32 -37.47 -30.44
N THR A 375 23.32 -37.49 -29.12
CA THR A 375 22.33 -38.24 -28.32
C THR A 375 21.21 -37.35 -27.80
N GLY A 376 21.40 -36.03 -27.77
CA GLY A 376 20.51 -35.08 -27.12
C GLY A 376 20.53 -35.20 -25.58
N GLU A 377 21.44 -36.00 -25.01
CA GLU A 377 21.53 -36.23 -23.58
C GLU A 377 22.33 -35.13 -22.87
N ILE A 378 21.95 -34.82 -21.64
CA ILE A 378 22.70 -33.90 -20.79
C ILE A 378 23.93 -34.64 -20.21
N ILE A 379 25.12 -34.11 -20.52
CA ILE A 379 26.40 -34.56 -19.97
C ILE A 379 26.87 -33.60 -18.87
N ARG A 380 27.31 -34.19 -17.77
CA ARG A 380 27.98 -33.48 -16.67
C ARG A 380 29.37 -33.04 -17.09
N GLY A 381 29.64 -31.74 -17.01
CA GLY A 381 30.95 -31.14 -17.24
C GLY A 381 31.73 -30.93 -15.94
N GLU A 382 32.54 -29.87 -15.92
CA GLU A 382 33.40 -29.53 -14.79
C GLU A 382 32.62 -29.03 -13.55
N PRO A 383 33.13 -29.29 -12.33
CA PRO A 383 32.59 -28.72 -11.11
C PRO A 383 32.71 -27.20 -11.10
N VAL A 384 31.73 -26.53 -10.50
CA VAL A 384 31.68 -25.07 -10.37
C VAL A 384 31.86 -24.70 -8.91
N GLN A 385 32.78 -23.79 -8.62
CA GLN A 385 32.92 -23.29 -7.25
C GLN A 385 31.69 -22.47 -6.88
N LYS A 386 31.15 -22.64 -5.66
CA LYS A 386 29.95 -21.89 -5.20
C LYS A 386 30.15 -20.38 -5.30
N GLY A 387 31.36 -19.91 -5.01
CA GLY A 387 31.75 -18.51 -5.16
C GLY A 387 31.67 -17.96 -6.60
N ASP A 388 31.74 -18.82 -7.62
CA ASP A 388 31.56 -18.41 -9.02
C ASP A 388 30.07 -18.28 -9.39
N LEU A 389 29.19 -19.08 -8.77
CA LEU A 389 27.73 -18.93 -8.94
C LEU A 389 27.25 -17.58 -8.40
N VAL A 390 27.78 -17.16 -7.25
CA VAL A 390 27.54 -15.83 -6.65
C VAL A 390 27.95 -14.69 -7.60
N LYS A 391 29.00 -14.90 -8.41
CA LYS A 391 29.51 -13.94 -9.39
C LYS A 391 28.87 -14.09 -10.78
N SER A 392 27.91 -15.00 -10.95
CA SER A 392 27.25 -15.21 -12.25
C SER A 392 26.69 -13.89 -12.77
N SER A 393 27.07 -13.53 -13.99
CA SER A 393 26.61 -12.32 -14.67
C SER A 393 25.32 -12.54 -15.47
N TRP A 394 24.76 -13.76 -15.44
CA TRP A 394 23.56 -14.06 -16.19
C TRP A 394 22.41 -13.17 -15.74
N LYS A 395 21.73 -12.58 -16.72
CA LYS A 395 20.51 -11.79 -16.54
C LYS A 395 19.61 -12.06 -17.73
N ILE A 396 18.33 -12.27 -17.46
CA ILE A 396 17.32 -12.22 -18.52
C ILE A 396 17.33 -10.81 -19.14
N SER A 397 17.25 -10.72 -20.46
CA SER A 397 17.18 -9.40 -21.10
C SER A 397 15.85 -8.73 -20.78
N GLU A 398 15.81 -7.40 -20.71
CA GLU A 398 14.57 -6.68 -20.38
C GLU A 398 13.47 -6.91 -21.44
N ILE A 399 13.86 -7.18 -22.69
CA ILE A 399 12.94 -7.53 -23.77
C ILE A 399 12.32 -8.92 -23.53
N GLU A 400 13.14 -9.95 -23.28
CA GLU A 400 12.65 -11.30 -22.97
C GLU A 400 11.80 -11.28 -21.68
N ARG A 401 12.24 -10.57 -20.66
CA ARG A 401 11.51 -10.38 -19.39
C ARG A 401 10.14 -9.75 -19.64
N SER A 402 10.07 -8.68 -20.43
CA SER A 402 8.82 -8.01 -20.79
C SER A 402 7.88 -8.95 -21.55
N GLN A 403 8.40 -9.75 -22.49
CA GLN A 403 7.60 -10.74 -23.22
C GLN A 403 7.01 -11.80 -22.29
N ILE A 404 7.79 -12.31 -21.34
CA ILE A 404 7.31 -13.26 -20.33
C ILE A 404 6.23 -12.61 -19.45
N ILE A 405 6.40 -11.35 -19.05
CA ILE A 405 5.38 -10.63 -18.26
C ILE A 405 4.07 -10.56 -19.04
N GLU A 406 4.09 -10.14 -20.30
CA GLU A 406 2.88 -10.08 -21.12
C GLU A 406 2.23 -11.47 -21.31
N GLU A 407 3.03 -12.52 -21.50
CA GLU A 407 2.53 -13.90 -21.56
C GLU A 407 1.84 -14.34 -20.26
N LEU A 408 2.45 -14.04 -19.11
CA LEU A 408 1.90 -14.37 -17.79
C LEU A 408 0.64 -13.55 -17.47
N LEU A 409 0.57 -12.29 -17.89
CA LEU A 409 -0.63 -11.47 -17.77
C LEU A 409 -1.78 -12.00 -18.64
N ASP A 410 -1.45 -12.47 -19.84
CA ASP A 410 -2.42 -13.02 -20.80
C ASP A 410 -2.96 -14.40 -20.39
N THR A 411 -2.12 -15.23 -19.78
CA THR A 411 -2.49 -16.57 -19.29
C THR A 411 -3.06 -16.54 -17.88
N SER A 412 -2.78 -15.47 -17.12
CA SER A 412 -3.25 -15.24 -15.75
C SER A 412 -3.13 -16.48 -14.85
N PRO A 413 -1.92 -17.01 -14.60
CA PRO A 413 -1.73 -18.20 -13.75
C PRO A 413 -1.98 -17.91 -12.26
N PHE A 414 -2.47 -16.72 -11.92
CA PHE A 414 -2.65 -16.24 -10.56
C PHE A 414 -4.12 -16.25 -10.14
N LYS A 415 -4.37 -16.64 -8.88
CA LYS A 415 -5.64 -16.57 -8.15
C LYS A 415 -5.96 -15.12 -7.73
N ILE A 416 -5.85 -14.18 -8.67
CA ILE A 416 -6.13 -12.76 -8.44
C ILE A 416 -7.41 -12.41 -9.19
N ILE A 417 -8.34 -11.80 -8.47
CA ILE A 417 -9.57 -11.27 -9.06
C ILE A 417 -9.56 -9.75 -8.78
N PRO A 418 -9.12 -8.91 -9.72
CA PRO A 418 -9.28 -7.47 -9.56
C PRO A 418 -10.78 -7.12 -9.60
N GLU A 419 -11.14 -5.93 -9.09
CA GLU A 419 -12.53 -5.45 -9.09
C GLU A 419 -13.19 -5.50 -10.48
N GLU A 420 -12.42 -5.18 -11.53
CA GLU A 420 -12.89 -5.28 -12.92
C GLU A 420 -13.14 -6.73 -13.37
N GLY A 421 -12.50 -7.72 -12.75
CA GLY A 421 -12.78 -9.13 -12.96
C GLY A 421 -14.18 -9.52 -12.51
N GLU A 422 -14.68 -8.94 -11.43
CA GLU A 422 -16.06 -9.15 -10.99
C GLU A 422 -17.06 -8.58 -12.02
N ASN A 423 -16.77 -7.41 -12.60
CA ASN A 423 -17.62 -6.85 -13.68
C ASN A 423 -17.72 -7.82 -14.87
N LEU A 424 -16.60 -8.47 -15.25
CA LEU A 424 -16.61 -9.48 -16.31
C LEU A 424 -17.37 -10.76 -15.94
N ASP A 425 -17.31 -11.16 -14.67
CA ASP A 425 -18.11 -12.25 -14.12
C ASP A 425 -19.61 -11.92 -14.21
N ALA A 426 -20.01 -10.70 -13.83
CA ALA A 426 -21.39 -10.23 -13.98
C ALA A 426 -21.84 -10.21 -15.45
N ARG A 427 -20.98 -9.78 -16.38
CA ARG A 427 -21.25 -9.89 -17.82
C ARG A 427 -21.51 -11.34 -18.23
N ALA A 428 -20.63 -12.27 -17.84
CA ALA A 428 -20.78 -13.69 -18.16
C ALA A 428 -22.08 -14.27 -17.57
N HIS A 429 -22.44 -13.87 -16.35
CA HIS A 429 -23.71 -14.24 -15.73
C HIS A 429 -24.92 -13.67 -16.48
N GLY A 430 -24.82 -12.47 -17.04
CA GLY A 430 -25.83 -11.89 -17.94
C GLY A 430 -26.08 -12.73 -19.19
N VAL A 431 -24.99 -13.17 -19.84
CA VAL A 431 -25.02 -14.10 -20.99
C VAL A 431 -25.70 -15.40 -20.58
N GLU A 432 -25.27 -16.00 -19.47
CA GLU A 432 -25.81 -17.27 -18.96
C GLU A 432 -27.31 -17.14 -18.65
N THR A 433 -27.72 -16.04 -18.03
CA THR A 433 -29.12 -15.78 -17.69
C THR A 433 -29.99 -15.70 -18.94
N TYR A 434 -29.54 -14.99 -19.99
CA TYR A 434 -30.26 -14.95 -21.26
C TYR A 434 -30.43 -16.34 -21.86
N LEU A 435 -29.34 -17.13 -21.90
CA LEU A 435 -29.36 -18.49 -22.45
C LEU A 435 -30.35 -19.36 -21.67
N ASN A 436 -30.26 -19.35 -20.34
CA ASN A 436 -31.12 -20.12 -19.44
C ASN A 436 -32.62 -19.81 -19.62
N LEU A 437 -32.98 -18.54 -19.75
CA LEU A 437 -34.37 -18.12 -19.99
C LEU A 437 -34.88 -18.51 -21.38
N ASN A 438 -33.99 -18.76 -22.33
CA ASN A 438 -34.33 -19.12 -23.70
C ASN A 438 -34.05 -20.58 -24.07
N LEU A 439 -33.48 -21.42 -23.19
CA LEU A 439 -33.09 -22.81 -23.49
C LEU A 439 -34.19 -23.61 -24.21
N LYS A 440 -35.46 -23.39 -23.88
CA LYS A 440 -36.61 -24.07 -24.50
C LYS A 440 -36.96 -23.58 -25.92
N LYS A 441 -36.53 -22.38 -26.30
CA LYS A 441 -36.82 -21.72 -27.59
C LYS A 441 -35.66 -21.83 -28.59
N LEU A 442 -34.47 -22.21 -28.14
CA LEU A 442 -33.29 -22.22 -28.98
C LEU A 442 -33.24 -23.50 -29.85
N PRO A 443 -33.19 -23.38 -31.19
CA PRO A 443 -32.94 -24.54 -32.04
C PRO A 443 -31.56 -25.12 -31.76
N GLN A 444 -31.45 -26.43 -31.54
CA GLN A 444 -30.20 -27.13 -31.16
C GLN A 444 -28.99 -26.76 -32.04
N LYS A 445 -29.19 -26.46 -33.33
CA LYS A 445 -28.13 -26.02 -34.25
C LYS A 445 -27.51 -24.65 -33.94
N LYS A 446 -28.23 -23.72 -33.30
CA LYS A 446 -27.69 -22.40 -32.92
C LYS A 446 -26.87 -22.45 -31.63
N LEU A 447 -27.20 -23.37 -30.71
CA LEU A 447 -26.45 -23.58 -29.47
C LEU A 447 -25.00 -24.02 -29.72
N ALA A 448 -24.75 -24.79 -30.79
CA ALA A 448 -23.41 -25.24 -31.18
C ALA A 448 -22.47 -24.11 -31.68
N GLY A 449 -23.01 -22.93 -32.02
CA GLY A 449 -22.26 -21.77 -32.50
C GLY A 449 -21.96 -20.71 -31.43
N VAL A 450 -22.63 -20.77 -30.28
CA VAL A 450 -22.37 -19.85 -29.18
C VAL A 450 -21.09 -20.29 -28.48
N LYS A 451 -19.97 -19.65 -28.83
CA LYS A 451 -18.76 -19.75 -28.03
C LYS A 451 -19.02 -19.02 -26.72
N SER A 452 -19.45 -19.78 -25.71
CA SER A 452 -19.31 -19.35 -24.33
C SER A 452 -17.82 -19.14 -24.06
N THR A 453 -17.36 -17.90 -24.16
CA THR A 453 -16.13 -17.49 -23.47
C THR A 453 -16.45 -17.49 -21.99
N THR A 454 -16.39 -18.67 -21.37
CA THR A 454 -16.32 -18.78 -19.91
C THR A 454 -15.04 -18.09 -19.49
N THR A 455 -15.18 -16.86 -19.03
CA THR A 455 -14.10 -16.04 -18.47
C THR A 455 -13.64 -16.57 -17.11
N SER A 456 -14.08 -17.74 -16.66
CA SER A 456 -13.78 -18.31 -15.35
C SER A 456 -12.88 -19.56 -15.44
N GLY A 457 -11.58 -19.33 -15.63
CA GLY A 457 -10.57 -20.18 -14.97
C GLY A 457 -10.60 -20.05 -13.44
N ILE A 458 -11.42 -19.13 -12.92
CA ILE A 458 -11.46 -18.66 -11.54
C ILE A 458 -12.46 -19.47 -10.69
N TYR A 459 -13.50 -20.02 -11.31
CA TYR A 459 -14.34 -21.08 -10.77
C TYR A 459 -14.69 -22.02 -11.93
N THR A 460 -14.27 -23.29 -11.86
CA THR A 460 -14.82 -24.33 -12.73
C THR A 460 -16.27 -24.62 -12.32
N TYR A 461 -17.19 -23.69 -12.60
CA TYR A 461 -18.53 -24.08 -13.03
C TYR A 461 -18.46 -24.14 -14.54
N SER A 462 -18.14 -25.33 -15.02
CA SER A 462 -18.12 -25.55 -16.44
C SER A 462 -19.58 -25.46 -16.91
N ILE A 463 -19.86 -24.51 -17.82
CA ILE A 463 -21.03 -24.61 -18.69
C ILE A 463 -21.02 -25.99 -19.38
N ASP A 464 -19.85 -26.59 -19.56
CA ASP A 464 -19.65 -27.99 -19.93
C ASP A 464 -20.40 -28.99 -19.03
N SER A 465 -20.67 -28.76 -17.74
CA SER A 465 -21.42 -29.72 -16.92
C SER A 465 -22.90 -29.70 -17.26
N THR A 466 -23.48 -28.53 -17.49
CA THR A 466 -24.88 -28.35 -17.92
C THR A 466 -25.04 -28.71 -19.40
N VAL A 467 -24.09 -28.33 -20.26
CA VAL A 467 -24.09 -28.62 -21.70
C VAL A 467 -23.71 -30.07 -22.01
N ASN A 468 -22.77 -30.70 -21.27
CA ASN A 468 -22.50 -32.15 -21.39
C ASN A 468 -23.59 -33.01 -20.73
N ALA A 469 -24.27 -32.54 -19.67
CA ALA A 469 -25.47 -33.19 -19.16
C ALA A 469 -26.65 -33.10 -20.14
N LEU A 470 -26.77 -31.99 -20.88
CA LEU A 470 -27.84 -31.78 -21.87
C LEU A 470 -27.57 -32.47 -23.22
N THR A 471 -26.31 -32.59 -23.65
CA THR A 471 -25.96 -33.39 -24.84
C THR A 471 -26.01 -34.89 -24.59
N ARG A 472 -25.79 -35.36 -23.35
CA ARG A 472 -25.99 -36.78 -22.99
C ARG A 472 -27.45 -37.17 -22.73
N SER A 473 -28.35 -36.21 -22.50
CA SER A 473 -29.75 -36.49 -22.14
C SER A 473 -30.74 -36.51 -23.31
N CYS A 474 -30.27 -36.38 -24.57
CA CYS A 474 -31.15 -36.37 -25.74
C CYS A 474 -31.00 -37.54 -26.72
N ASP A 475 -30.24 -38.60 -26.42
CA ASP A 475 -30.33 -39.87 -27.18
C ASP A 475 -29.80 -41.06 -26.37
N VAL A 476 -30.60 -41.58 -25.42
CA VAL A 476 -30.44 -42.98 -24.98
C VAL A 476 -31.84 -43.57 -24.68
N PRO A 477 -32.28 -44.61 -25.40
CA PRO A 477 -33.46 -45.38 -25.02
C PRO A 477 -33.21 -46.03 -23.66
N PHE A 478 -34.20 -45.92 -22.78
CA PHE A 478 -34.28 -46.59 -21.48
C PHE A 478 -33.71 -48.03 -21.50
N ARG A 479 -32.58 -48.24 -20.82
CA ARG A 479 -32.36 -49.46 -20.03
C ARG A 479 -31.94 -49.04 -18.63
N LYS A 480 -32.86 -49.25 -17.69
CA LYS A 480 -32.63 -49.15 -16.24
C LYS A 480 -31.41 -49.99 -15.87
N LYS A 481 -30.31 -49.34 -15.50
CA LYS A 481 -29.32 -49.94 -14.62
C LYS A 481 -29.56 -49.30 -13.24
N GLU A 482 -29.99 -50.08 -12.29
CA GLU A 482 -30.06 -49.64 -10.90
C GLU A 482 -28.63 -49.38 -10.41
N LEU A 483 -28.34 -48.13 -10.06
CA LEU A 483 -27.07 -47.73 -9.47
C LEU A 483 -26.83 -48.51 -8.18
N THR A 484 -25.59 -48.97 -7.98
CA THR A 484 -25.21 -49.66 -6.74
C THR A 484 -25.18 -48.68 -5.57
N ASN A 485 -25.23 -49.20 -4.33
CA ASN A 485 -25.17 -48.36 -3.13
C ASN A 485 -23.83 -47.59 -3.02
N GLU A 486 -22.74 -48.10 -3.61
CA GLU A 486 -21.45 -47.39 -3.66
C GLU A 486 -21.48 -46.20 -4.63
N GLU A 487 -22.19 -46.32 -5.77
CA GLU A 487 -22.39 -45.21 -6.72
C GLU A 487 -23.31 -44.13 -6.13
N ARG A 488 -24.28 -44.51 -5.29
CA ARG A 488 -25.11 -43.55 -4.51
C ARG A 488 -24.32 -42.86 -3.40
N LEU A 489 -23.40 -43.57 -2.75
CA LEU A 489 -22.54 -42.99 -1.69
C LEU A 489 -21.53 -42.00 -2.27
N ALA A 490 -20.95 -42.28 -3.45
CA ALA A 490 -20.04 -41.37 -4.13
C ALA A 490 -20.70 -40.05 -4.56
N TRP A 491 -22.01 -40.08 -4.87
CA TRP A 491 -22.81 -38.89 -5.14
C TRP A 491 -23.17 -38.11 -3.86
N GLN A 492 -23.47 -38.78 -2.76
CA GLN A 492 -23.76 -38.12 -1.48
C GLN A 492 -22.53 -37.46 -0.84
N ILE A 493 -21.31 -37.97 -1.07
CA ILE A 493 -20.08 -37.37 -0.54
C ILE A 493 -19.70 -36.06 -1.28
N HIS A 494 -20.22 -35.85 -2.50
CA HIS A 494 -19.95 -34.63 -3.27
C HIS A 494 -20.92 -33.46 -2.97
N ASP A 495 -22.09 -33.74 -2.40
CA ASP A 495 -23.15 -32.73 -2.16
C ASP A 495 -23.15 -32.14 -0.74
N ASP A 496 -22.43 -32.75 0.22
CA ASP A 496 -22.35 -32.28 1.61
C ASP A 496 -21.14 -31.36 1.90
N LEU A 497 -20.22 -31.19 0.93
CA LEU A 497 -19.07 -30.28 1.10
C LEU A 497 -19.36 -28.77 0.95
N PRO A 498 -20.41 -28.27 0.25
CA PRO A 498 -20.65 -26.83 0.18
C PRO A 498 -21.39 -26.25 1.40
N ARG A 499 -22.23 -27.00 2.10
CA ARG A 499 -23.18 -26.40 3.07
C ARG A 499 -22.56 -26.02 4.42
N ASN A 500 -21.50 -26.70 4.85
CA ASN A 500 -20.89 -26.46 6.17
C ASN A 500 -19.71 -25.47 6.13
N LEU A 501 -19.11 -25.22 4.97
CA LEU A 501 -18.14 -24.14 4.75
C LEU A 501 -18.81 -22.76 4.61
N TYR A 502 -20.07 -22.72 4.18
CA TYR A 502 -20.84 -21.49 3.96
C TYR A 502 -21.27 -20.74 5.24
N ARG A 503 -21.27 -21.38 6.42
CA ARG A 503 -21.82 -20.77 7.65
C ARG A 503 -20.79 -20.16 8.60
N ARG A 504 -19.48 -20.45 8.46
CA ARG A 504 -18.47 -20.01 9.45
C ARG A 504 -17.62 -18.80 9.04
N ASN A 505 -17.68 -18.35 7.78
CA ASN A 505 -16.82 -17.27 7.26
C ASN A 505 -17.60 -16.00 6.84
N MET A 506 -18.79 -15.78 7.40
CA MET A 506 -19.70 -14.68 7.01
C MET A 506 -19.21 -13.27 7.37
N ASP A 507 -18.18 -13.11 8.20
CA ASP A 507 -17.77 -11.78 8.66
C ASP A 507 -16.75 -11.07 7.74
N GLU A 508 -16.14 -11.76 6.76
CA GLU A 508 -15.07 -11.17 5.92
C GLU A 508 -15.14 -11.47 4.40
N TRP A 509 -16.22 -12.05 3.89
CA TRP A 509 -16.28 -12.43 2.47
C TRP A 509 -16.89 -11.36 1.56
N HIS A 510 -16.14 -10.97 0.52
CA HIS A 510 -16.65 -10.28 -0.67
C HIS A 510 -17.57 -11.26 -1.42
N PRO A 511 -18.90 -11.03 -1.47
CA PRO A 511 -19.78 -11.92 -2.22
C PRO A 511 -19.47 -11.81 -3.71
N ASN A 512 -19.21 -12.94 -4.37
CA ASN A 512 -19.13 -13.01 -5.84
C ASN A 512 -20.38 -12.36 -6.47
N SER A 513 -20.21 -11.73 -7.63
CA SER A 513 -21.25 -10.95 -8.32
C SER A 513 -22.56 -11.73 -8.55
N SER A 514 -22.45 -13.02 -8.88
CA SER A 514 -23.56 -13.95 -9.09
C SER A 514 -24.41 -14.16 -7.85
N THR A 515 -23.80 -14.31 -6.66
CA THR A 515 -24.48 -14.45 -5.38
C THR A 515 -25.29 -13.21 -5.02
N TYR A 516 -24.82 -12.01 -5.38
CA TYR A 516 -25.57 -10.78 -5.09
C TYR A 516 -26.77 -10.57 -6.05
N ILE A 517 -26.60 -10.79 -7.35
CA ILE A 517 -27.69 -10.66 -8.34
C ILE A 517 -28.80 -11.69 -8.06
N THR A 518 -28.43 -12.93 -7.73
CA THR A 518 -29.42 -14.00 -7.46
C THR A 518 -29.97 -14.00 -6.03
N GLU A 519 -29.17 -13.78 -4.99
CA GLU A 519 -29.66 -13.83 -3.60
C GLU A 519 -30.20 -12.49 -3.08
N ARG A 520 -29.66 -11.34 -3.52
CA ARG A 520 -29.95 -10.04 -2.87
C ARG A 520 -30.83 -9.09 -3.67
N LEU A 521 -30.82 -9.14 -5.00
CA LEU A 521 -31.89 -8.48 -5.77
C LEU A 521 -33.21 -9.24 -5.72
N SER A 522 -33.26 -10.40 -5.04
CA SER A 522 -34.44 -11.28 -4.98
C SER A 522 -34.95 -11.70 -6.37
N ILE A 523 -34.12 -11.55 -7.41
CA ILE A 523 -34.45 -11.97 -8.77
C ILE A 523 -34.11 -13.45 -8.87
N ASN A 524 -34.98 -14.26 -8.28
CA ASN A 524 -34.92 -15.69 -8.48
C ASN A 524 -35.25 -15.96 -9.96
N THR A 525 -34.22 -16.21 -10.76
CA THR A 525 -34.31 -16.45 -12.22
C THR A 525 -35.29 -17.59 -12.55
N SER A 526 -35.46 -18.56 -11.64
CA SER A 526 -36.44 -19.65 -11.79
C SER A 526 -37.91 -19.18 -11.75
N SER A 527 -38.17 -17.97 -11.27
CA SER A 527 -39.52 -17.36 -11.22
C SER A 527 -39.93 -16.72 -12.53
N TYR A 528 -38.98 -16.51 -13.45
CA TYR A 528 -39.21 -15.81 -14.71
C TYR A 528 -39.28 -16.80 -15.87
N PHE A 529 -40.42 -16.82 -16.55
CA PHE A 529 -40.66 -17.75 -17.67
C PHE A 529 -40.22 -17.22 -19.04
N ASN A 530 -39.86 -15.93 -19.14
CA ASN A 530 -39.38 -15.32 -20.37
C ASN A 530 -38.46 -14.11 -20.12
N THR A 531 -37.68 -13.75 -21.13
CA THR A 531 -36.69 -12.66 -21.13
C THR A 531 -37.27 -11.27 -20.89
N GLU A 532 -38.46 -10.99 -21.43
CA GLU A 532 -39.07 -9.67 -21.32
C GLU A 532 -39.50 -9.35 -19.89
N THR A 533 -40.12 -10.32 -19.22
CA THR A 533 -40.55 -10.19 -17.81
C THR A 533 -39.34 -10.02 -16.91
N TYR A 534 -38.24 -10.73 -17.20
CA TYR A 534 -36.98 -10.60 -16.48
C TYR A 534 -36.39 -9.19 -16.60
N LEU A 535 -36.30 -8.64 -17.82
CA LEU A 535 -35.81 -7.26 -18.02
C LEU A 535 -36.74 -6.21 -17.41
N GLN A 536 -38.06 -6.42 -17.44
CA GLN A 536 -39.00 -5.51 -16.77
C GLN A 536 -38.79 -5.49 -15.25
N ALA A 537 -38.56 -6.65 -14.65
CA ALA A 537 -38.23 -6.74 -13.23
C ALA A 537 -36.90 -6.04 -12.92
N LEU A 538 -35.85 -6.31 -13.71
CA LEU A 538 -34.56 -5.63 -13.55
C LEU A 538 -34.66 -4.12 -13.69
N ASP A 539 -35.41 -3.61 -14.68
CA ASP A 539 -35.61 -2.17 -14.86
C ASP A 539 -36.23 -1.50 -13.62
N LYS A 540 -37.22 -2.17 -13.03
CA LYS A 540 -37.83 -1.73 -11.77
C LYS A 540 -36.82 -1.72 -10.63
N GLU A 541 -36.05 -2.79 -10.46
CA GLU A 541 -35.02 -2.89 -9.41
C GLU A 541 -33.91 -1.84 -9.60
N VAL A 542 -33.49 -1.58 -10.84
CA VAL A 542 -32.52 -0.52 -11.17
C VAL A 542 -33.09 0.87 -10.84
N SER A 543 -34.38 1.09 -11.07
CA SER A 543 -35.05 2.33 -10.70
C SER A 543 -35.06 2.54 -9.19
N VAL A 544 -35.41 1.51 -8.43
CA VAL A 544 -35.33 1.53 -6.97
C VAL A 544 -33.89 1.77 -6.51
N PHE A 545 -32.91 1.07 -7.09
CA PHE A 545 -31.48 1.23 -6.77
C PHE A 545 -30.97 2.66 -6.96
N LEU A 546 -31.37 3.33 -8.05
CA LEU A 546 -30.99 4.71 -8.33
C LEU A 546 -31.71 5.70 -7.40
N GLU A 547 -32.98 5.46 -7.07
CA GLU A 547 -33.81 6.31 -6.21
C GLU A 547 -33.41 6.23 -4.72
N LEU A 548 -32.85 5.11 -4.27
CA LEU A 548 -32.35 4.91 -2.90
C LEU A 548 -31.15 5.83 -2.62
N LYS A 549 -31.43 7.09 -2.24
CA LYS A 549 -30.48 8.12 -1.79
C LYS A 549 -29.97 7.92 -0.35
N GLY A 550 -29.80 6.68 0.11
CA GLY A 550 -29.14 6.41 1.40
C GLY A 550 -29.82 5.43 2.35
N GLN A 551 -30.88 4.72 1.93
CA GLN A 551 -31.55 3.70 2.77
C GLN A 551 -31.04 2.27 2.53
N PHE A 552 -29.72 2.07 2.39
CA PHE A 552 -29.17 0.73 2.58
C PHE A 552 -29.09 0.46 4.09
N SER A 553 -30.19 -0.01 4.68
CA SER A 553 -30.22 -0.54 6.05
C SER A 553 -29.18 -1.64 6.26
N LEU A 554 -28.88 -2.40 5.18
CA LEU A 554 -27.85 -3.44 5.09
C LEU A 554 -26.40 -2.95 5.23
N PHE A 555 -26.16 -1.64 5.11
CA PHE A 555 -24.83 -1.05 5.27
C PHE A 555 -24.77 -0.07 6.43
N SER A 556 -25.70 -0.15 7.40
CA SER A 556 -25.78 0.79 8.52
C SER A 556 -24.45 1.00 9.24
N SER A 557 -23.58 -0.01 9.29
CA SER A 557 -22.24 0.02 9.87
C SER A 557 -21.14 0.68 9.02
N LEU A 558 -21.35 0.93 7.72
CA LEU A 558 -20.36 1.52 6.83
C LEU A 558 -20.38 3.06 6.87
N THR A 559 -19.20 3.67 6.68
CA THR A 559 -19.06 5.11 6.45
C THR A 559 -19.78 5.53 5.16
N ALA A 560 -20.15 6.81 5.05
CA ALA A 560 -20.82 7.32 3.85
C ALA A 560 -19.99 7.11 2.58
N GLU A 561 -18.67 7.31 2.66
CA GLU A 561 -17.74 7.08 1.56
C GLU A 561 -17.72 5.60 1.11
N LYS A 562 -17.60 4.66 2.06
CA LYS A 562 -17.63 3.21 1.74
C LYS A 562 -18.98 2.78 1.17
N LYS A 563 -20.09 3.40 1.62
CA LYS A 563 -21.42 3.16 1.04
C LYS A 563 -21.48 3.61 -0.42
N GLU A 564 -20.93 4.78 -0.73
CA GLU A 564 -20.94 5.30 -2.09
C GLU A 564 -20.04 4.45 -3.01
N GLN A 565 -18.84 4.10 -2.57
CA GLN A 565 -17.96 3.18 -3.31
C GLN A 565 -18.65 1.83 -3.58
N LYS A 566 -19.33 1.26 -2.57
CA LYS A 566 -20.05 0.00 -2.74
C LYS A 566 -21.26 0.14 -3.67
N LYS A 567 -21.94 1.29 -3.65
CA LYS A 567 -23.04 1.59 -4.58
C LYS A 567 -22.53 1.71 -6.01
N GLU A 568 -21.45 2.46 -6.24
CA GLU A 568 -20.82 2.58 -7.55
C GLU A 568 -20.40 1.20 -8.09
N TRP A 569 -19.71 0.42 -7.27
CA TRP A 569 -19.33 -0.95 -7.59
C TRP A 569 -20.54 -1.81 -7.98
N LEU A 570 -21.62 -1.81 -7.18
CA LEU A 570 -22.86 -2.55 -7.49
C LEU A 570 -23.52 -2.09 -8.80
N GLY A 571 -23.54 -0.78 -9.04
CA GLY A 571 -24.08 -0.22 -10.28
C GLY A 571 -23.33 -0.74 -11.50
N LYS A 572 -21.99 -0.80 -11.44
CA LYS A 572 -21.15 -1.36 -12.50
C LYS A 572 -21.43 -2.85 -12.74
N GLN A 573 -21.52 -3.66 -11.69
CA GLN A 573 -21.86 -5.09 -11.83
C GLN A 573 -23.19 -5.28 -12.58
N LEU A 574 -24.22 -4.52 -12.20
CA LEU A 574 -25.54 -4.58 -12.84
C LEU A 574 -25.51 -4.11 -14.29
N ALA A 575 -24.78 -3.03 -14.57
CA ALA A 575 -24.57 -2.57 -15.94
C ALA A 575 -23.93 -3.68 -16.78
N PHE A 576 -22.85 -4.30 -16.32
CA PHE A 576 -22.16 -5.36 -17.06
C PHE A 576 -23.03 -6.60 -17.29
N HIS A 577 -23.83 -7.01 -16.29
CA HIS A 577 -24.81 -8.09 -16.45
C HIS A 577 -25.83 -7.77 -17.53
N LEU A 578 -26.43 -6.58 -17.50
CA LEU A 578 -27.39 -6.14 -18.53
C LEU A 578 -26.76 -6.06 -19.92
N ARG A 579 -25.49 -5.65 -20.02
CA ARG A 579 -24.74 -5.63 -21.28
C ARG A 579 -24.53 -7.04 -21.82
N GLY A 580 -24.03 -7.97 -21.00
CA GLY A 580 -23.86 -9.37 -21.41
C GLY A 580 -25.17 -10.00 -21.86
N PHE A 581 -26.26 -9.75 -21.12
CA PHE A 581 -27.60 -10.17 -21.51
C PHE A 581 -28.03 -9.59 -22.86
N GLY A 582 -27.84 -8.28 -23.06
CA GLY A 582 -28.21 -7.57 -24.27
C GLY A 582 -27.39 -7.98 -25.50
N GLU A 583 -26.09 -8.22 -25.33
CA GLU A 583 -25.20 -8.74 -26.38
C GLU A 583 -25.70 -10.11 -26.89
N THR A 584 -25.98 -11.04 -25.97
CA THR A 584 -26.51 -12.35 -26.36
C THR A 584 -27.89 -12.23 -27.00
N ALA A 585 -28.78 -11.36 -26.48
CA ALA A 585 -30.06 -11.09 -27.14
C ALA A 585 -29.90 -10.61 -28.58
N ALA A 586 -28.95 -9.70 -28.85
CA ALA A 586 -28.65 -9.21 -30.18
C ALA A 586 -28.13 -10.33 -31.10
N GLU A 587 -27.24 -11.20 -30.62
CA GLU A 587 -26.72 -12.36 -31.38
C GLU A 587 -27.83 -13.33 -31.82
N PHE A 588 -28.88 -13.46 -31.02
CA PHE A 588 -30.05 -14.27 -31.36
C PHE A 588 -31.09 -13.54 -32.21
N GLY A 589 -30.86 -12.27 -32.56
CA GLY A 589 -31.74 -11.44 -33.39
C GLY A 589 -32.83 -10.70 -32.62
N GLU A 590 -32.80 -10.69 -31.28
CA GLU A 590 -33.78 -10.02 -30.42
C GLU A 590 -33.41 -8.54 -30.20
N THR A 591 -33.36 -7.76 -31.28
CA THR A 591 -32.87 -6.35 -31.27
C THR A 591 -33.60 -5.46 -30.27
N LYS A 592 -34.93 -5.58 -30.16
CA LYS A 592 -35.72 -4.80 -29.18
C LYS A 592 -35.34 -5.11 -27.73
N LEU A 593 -35.05 -6.38 -27.44
CA LEU A 593 -34.67 -6.81 -26.10
C LEU A 593 -33.24 -6.33 -25.77
N ALA A 594 -32.34 -6.42 -26.74
CA ALA A 594 -30.98 -5.91 -26.63
C ALA A 594 -30.96 -4.39 -26.35
N GLU A 595 -31.70 -3.60 -27.12
CA GLU A 595 -31.80 -2.14 -26.91
C GLU A 595 -32.41 -1.79 -25.55
N LYS A 596 -33.39 -2.59 -25.08
CA LYS A 596 -33.96 -2.41 -23.75
C LYS A 596 -32.92 -2.68 -22.65
N ALA A 597 -32.20 -3.80 -22.72
CA ALA A 597 -31.16 -4.13 -21.74
C ALA A 597 -30.06 -3.06 -21.72
N LYS A 598 -29.63 -2.60 -22.90
CA LYS A 598 -28.70 -1.50 -23.09
C LYS A 598 -29.20 -0.20 -22.44
N SER A 599 -30.44 0.21 -22.71
CA SER A 599 -31.03 1.41 -22.13
C SER A 599 -31.09 1.37 -20.60
N ILE A 600 -31.27 0.20 -19.99
CA ILE A 600 -31.24 0.05 -18.53
C ILE A 600 -29.78 0.15 -18.03
N ALA A 601 -28.83 -0.50 -18.73
CA ALA A 601 -27.41 -0.46 -18.39
C ALA A 601 -26.83 0.97 -18.47
N ASP A 602 -27.22 1.75 -19.48
CA ASP A 602 -26.78 3.15 -19.70
C ASP A 602 -27.15 4.08 -18.53
N ARG A 603 -28.11 3.71 -17.68
CA ARG A 603 -28.47 4.45 -16.47
C ARG A 603 -27.50 4.21 -15.30
N LEU A 604 -26.69 3.16 -15.38
CA LEU A 604 -25.80 2.69 -14.32
C LEU A 604 -24.32 2.86 -14.67
N GLY A 605 -23.97 2.84 -15.96
CA GLY A 605 -22.60 3.02 -16.44
C GLY A 605 -22.57 3.25 -17.95
N THR A 606 -21.46 3.83 -18.44
CA THR A 606 -21.36 4.21 -19.86
C THR A 606 -20.92 3.04 -20.73
N GLU A 607 -21.28 3.09 -22.02
CA GLU A 607 -20.76 2.14 -23.03
C GLU A 607 -19.24 2.21 -23.15
N ASN A 608 -18.65 3.40 -23.07
CA ASN A 608 -17.20 3.57 -23.20
C ASN A 608 -16.46 2.87 -22.06
N GLU A 609 -16.91 3.02 -20.82
CA GLU A 609 -16.32 2.31 -19.68
C GLU A 609 -16.42 0.79 -19.84
N TYR A 610 -17.56 0.30 -20.32
CA TYR A 610 -17.77 -1.12 -20.61
C TYR A 610 -16.76 -1.63 -21.65
N GLN A 611 -16.66 -0.95 -22.80
CA GLN A 611 -15.74 -1.32 -23.88
C GLN A 611 -14.27 -1.21 -23.46
N ASP A 612 -13.92 -0.20 -22.68
CA ASP A 612 -12.57 -0.01 -22.16
C ASP A 612 -12.16 -1.14 -21.21
N VAL A 613 -13.07 -1.61 -20.35
CA VAL A 613 -12.82 -2.79 -19.51
C VAL A 613 -12.66 -4.04 -20.37
N LEU A 614 -13.55 -4.31 -21.34
CA LEU A 614 -13.42 -5.46 -22.22
C LEU A 614 -12.08 -5.46 -22.95
N LYS A 615 -11.69 -4.34 -23.55
CA LYS A 615 -10.43 -4.17 -24.26
C LYS A 615 -9.21 -4.36 -23.35
N ARG A 616 -9.29 -3.93 -22.09
CA ARG A 616 -8.20 -4.06 -21.12
C ARG A 616 -8.11 -5.44 -20.48
N ARG A 617 -9.22 -6.16 -20.35
CA ARG A 617 -9.34 -7.35 -19.51
C ARG A 617 -9.64 -8.64 -20.25
N ILE A 618 -9.99 -8.56 -21.54
CA ILE A 618 -10.21 -9.72 -22.39
C ILE A 618 -9.16 -9.73 -23.48
N ASN A 619 -8.42 -10.83 -23.59
CA ASN A 619 -7.45 -11.00 -24.66
C ASN A 619 -8.10 -11.37 -25.99
N THR A 620 -7.29 -11.48 -27.05
CA THR A 620 -7.74 -11.86 -28.39
C THR A 620 -8.38 -13.25 -28.47
N ARG A 621 -8.14 -14.10 -27.45
CA ARG A 621 -8.73 -15.44 -27.31
C ARG A 621 -10.03 -15.45 -26.51
N GLY A 622 -10.43 -14.32 -25.94
CA GLY A 622 -11.62 -14.22 -25.09
C GLY A 622 -11.40 -14.62 -23.62
N PHE A 623 -10.15 -14.78 -23.19
CA PHE A 623 -9.80 -15.09 -21.80
C PHE A 623 -9.57 -13.82 -20.99
N PHE A 624 -9.82 -13.94 -19.68
CA PHE A 624 -9.44 -12.93 -18.71
C PHE A 624 -7.93 -12.71 -18.74
N ARG A 625 -7.50 -11.45 -18.76
CA ARG A 625 -6.10 -11.07 -18.61
C ARG A 625 -5.94 -10.07 -17.47
N LEU A 626 -4.85 -10.23 -16.74
CA LEU A 626 -4.40 -9.26 -15.75
C LEU A 626 -3.69 -8.10 -16.45
N THR A 627 -3.57 -6.97 -15.76
CA THR A 627 -2.70 -5.85 -16.14
C THR A 627 -1.53 -5.75 -15.17
N LYS A 628 -0.52 -4.94 -15.53
CA LYS A 628 0.64 -4.71 -14.67
C LYS A 628 0.24 -4.08 -13.33
N GLU A 629 -0.81 -3.27 -13.33
CA GLU A 629 -1.33 -2.61 -12.14
C GLU A 629 -1.87 -3.62 -11.12
N ASP A 630 -2.56 -4.69 -11.56
CA ASP A 630 -3.06 -5.71 -10.62
C ASP A 630 -1.93 -6.42 -9.88
N ILE A 631 -0.80 -6.59 -10.57
CA ILE A 631 0.41 -7.16 -10.00
C ILE A 631 1.08 -6.13 -9.07
N LYS A 632 1.07 -4.84 -9.44
CA LYS A 632 1.68 -3.77 -8.65
C LYS A 632 0.99 -3.56 -7.29
N TYR A 633 -0.33 -3.65 -7.23
CA TYR A 633 -1.07 -3.60 -5.95
C TYR A 633 -0.67 -4.71 -4.97
N LEU A 634 -0.11 -5.82 -5.47
CA LEU A 634 0.45 -6.90 -4.67
C LEU A 634 1.90 -6.64 -4.22
N GLN A 635 2.59 -5.66 -4.79
CA GLN A 635 3.95 -5.26 -4.43
C GLN A 635 3.93 -4.16 -3.36
N GLU A 636 3.10 -3.13 -3.54
CA GLU A 636 3.19 -1.88 -2.75
C GLU A 636 2.38 -1.87 -1.44
N GLY A 637 1.60 -2.91 -1.17
CA GLY A 637 0.94 -3.08 0.12
C GLY A 637 -0.56 -3.26 -0.02
N THR A 638 -1.01 -4.47 0.29
CA THR A 638 -2.32 -4.66 0.91
C THR A 638 -2.15 -5.77 1.94
N VAL A 639 -2.35 -5.44 3.22
CA VAL A 639 -2.63 -6.45 4.25
C VAL A 639 -4.04 -6.93 3.96
N ILE A 640 -4.13 -8.05 3.24
CA ILE A 640 -5.31 -8.90 3.29
C ILE A 640 -4.92 -10.01 4.26
N GLU A 641 -5.57 -10.03 5.43
CA GLU A 641 -5.57 -11.24 6.25
C GLU A 641 -6.22 -12.33 5.41
N VAL A 642 -5.46 -13.40 5.16
CA VAL A 642 -5.95 -14.65 4.57
C VAL A 642 -5.58 -15.78 5.50
#